data_AF-A0A7C0YZY0-F1
#
_entry.id   AF-A0A7C0YZY0-F1
#
_cell.length_a   1.000
_cell.length_b   1.000
_cell.length_c   1.000
_cell.angle_alpha   90.00
_cell.angle_beta   90.00
_cell.angle_gamma   90.00
#
_symmetry.space_group_name_H-M   'P 1'
#
loop_
_entity.id
_entity.type
_entity.pdbx_description
1 polymer ?
#
loop_
_entity_poly.entity_id
_entity_poly.type
_entity_poly.pdbx_seq_one_letter_code
_entity_poly.pdbx_strand_id
1 'polypeptide(L)'
;PFLENNTSTRIYMYYGNSTVNSKSNGDATFEFFDDFNGASLNSTKWTHVQGSYSVSDSAFHGNGGNSIEWIRTQNYQISGSAIIEFRMKPDFSSGDWDSGIGVGISGQGTASGFVDDYGTGDPMTIMNNLWWSGSSNNDITRSDFNTYHIYKVIIDNLTDTRYFYDLTDNRIHSKSRAEFGYIWLITDSETPLRDTSYDWIFVSKYVDPEPTISYEGVTTDIGNNSSSYYFRKHFYLDNPTINKIDYLYFYLLSDDKAEVYLNGKLIYNETQEHNATYWNVGSDDVFYDGFETGINASVWTKGGSVNPYWIIYNNPVIEGNNSSGNNDIGDNQESWIKTSNNISIDRDSIMYFYWKVSSENDYDFLSFYLNDLVVSRIDGEMGWRKEKFYLPVGNYSIKWKYRKDGGTSRGLDTGWIDDIRIIEKKYHLNKSYLKKGDNVIAVKLYNNDNESAKFDLKLEAKLKRRKAMLVMSDGQANRCCGYSTGSCWSSSVGINDAIQAGCDARDQGILVYSVAFGSAADKTTLQKIACWNCSANDWISGEEGDNCSRFYQSSNVTELKKIYKKIASEIANLSLERQVLGVGGNISWANNYLYNDSHILFNYNETPINFSFGEFSLTIENNFTSPGIISLIKPNETEVLDAKITSYSGDYWTSLVVLTNSTSKNRTIYNLSRYGEYERLGDPFIISIPVKYIANGTNNITLMIGLGKDNQTLGSNDSKLIYSLKVPGFVGYGSVFNTSEEAKEDAINRLEEKIYNITGQNISVLRIDTNTNIIRGIGTLSNTSLVKLVYSKK
;
A
#
# COMPACT_ATOMS: atom_id res chain seq x y z
N PRO A 1 24.36 -4.15 5.13
CA PRO A 1 24.81 -4.35 3.73
C PRO A 1 23.71 -3.92 2.76
N PHE A 2 24.00 -2.98 1.85
CA PHE A 2 23.13 -2.85 0.67
C PHE A 2 23.23 -4.16 -0.11
N LEU A 3 22.10 -4.83 -0.24
CA LEU A 3 21.94 -5.84 -1.27
C LEU A 3 21.84 -5.08 -2.58
N GLU A 4 22.80 -5.29 -3.48
CA GLU A 4 22.69 -4.73 -4.82
C GLU A 4 21.38 -5.19 -5.45
N ASN A 5 20.78 -4.26 -6.18
CA ASN A 5 19.66 -4.53 -7.06
C ASN A 5 20.00 -5.78 -7.90
N ASN A 6 19.17 -6.83 -7.88
CA ASN A 6 19.07 -7.90 -8.90
C ASN A 6 20.04 -9.08 -8.75
N THR A 7 20.51 -9.39 -7.54
CA THR A 7 21.32 -10.61 -7.31
C THR A 7 20.69 -11.54 -6.28
N SER A 8 20.68 -12.86 -6.58
CA SER A 8 20.30 -13.90 -5.63
C SER A 8 21.43 -14.13 -4.63
N THR A 9 21.29 -13.62 -3.41
CA THR A 9 22.27 -13.81 -2.33
C THR A 9 21.68 -14.66 -1.21
N ARG A 10 22.26 -15.84 -0.96
CA ARG A 10 21.90 -16.68 0.20
C ARG A 10 22.55 -16.13 1.46
N ILE A 11 21.74 -15.81 2.45
CA ILE A 11 22.16 -15.41 3.79
C ILE A 11 22.10 -16.64 4.71
N TYR A 12 23.20 -16.92 5.40
CA TYR A 12 23.26 -17.94 6.43
C TYR A 12 23.30 -17.25 7.79
N MET A 13 22.45 -17.70 8.72
CA MET A 13 22.36 -17.16 10.08
C MET A 13 22.79 -18.26 11.05
N TYR A 14 23.90 -18.04 11.75
CA TYR A 14 24.47 -19.01 12.69
C TYR A 14 24.45 -18.42 14.10
N TYR A 15 23.96 -19.19 15.07
CA TYR A 15 24.01 -18.81 16.48
C TYR A 15 25.28 -19.38 17.14
N GLY A 16 26.07 -18.53 17.79
CA GLY A 16 27.21 -18.95 18.64
C GLY A 16 28.48 -19.40 17.90
N ASN A 17 28.65 -19.07 16.62
CA ASN A 17 29.86 -19.43 15.86
C ASN A 17 30.70 -18.18 15.49
N SER A 18 31.65 -17.82 16.34
CA SER A 18 32.54 -16.65 16.21
C SER A 18 33.57 -16.73 15.08
N THR A 19 33.65 -17.87 14.37
CA THR A 19 34.58 -18.06 13.25
C THR A 19 34.01 -17.64 11.90
N VAL A 20 32.72 -17.29 11.83
CA VAL A 20 32.05 -16.87 10.60
C VAL A 20 32.03 -15.36 10.51
N ASN A 21 32.65 -14.79 9.46
CA ASN A 21 32.68 -13.35 9.25
C ASN A 21 31.28 -12.84 8.83
N SER A 22 30.81 -11.78 9.49
CA SER A 22 29.54 -11.11 9.15
C SER A 22 29.57 -10.58 7.70
N LYS A 23 28.50 -10.83 6.94
CA LYS A 23 28.25 -10.18 5.63
C LYS A 23 27.47 -8.86 5.78
N SER A 24 27.08 -8.48 7.00
CA SER A 24 26.48 -7.17 7.26
C SER A 24 27.55 -6.09 7.13
N ASN A 25 27.37 -5.18 6.19
CA ASN A 25 28.25 -4.03 5.98
C ASN A 25 27.47 -2.76 6.36
N GLY A 26 27.80 -2.16 7.51
CA GLY A 26 27.18 -0.93 7.97
C GLY A 26 27.59 0.29 7.14
N ASP A 27 28.81 0.32 6.60
CA ASP A 27 29.29 1.38 5.68
C ASP A 27 28.52 1.43 4.38
N ALA A 28 27.99 0.29 3.95
CA ALA A 28 27.04 0.30 2.86
C ALA A 28 25.75 0.96 3.36
N THR A 29 25.15 0.49 4.46
CA THR A 29 23.74 0.73 4.85
C THR A 29 23.42 2.14 5.37
N PHE A 30 24.35 2.78 6.08
CA PHE A 30 24.08 4.05 6.77
C PHE A 30 24.87 5.18 6.10
N GLU A 31 24.41 6.43 6.26
CA GLU A 31 25.16 7.59 5.75
C GLU A 31 26.54 7.72 6.40
N PHE A 32 26.61 7.28 7.65
CA PHE A 32 27.83 7.10 8.40
C PHE A 32 27.65 5.87 9.31
N PHE A 33 28.69 5.06 9.44
CA PHE A 33 28.71 3.89 10.33
C PHE A 33 30.11 3.64 10.85
N ASP A 34 30.23 3.30 12.12
CA ASP A 34 31.42 2.67 12.67
C ASP A 34 31.04 1.73 13.81
N ASP A 35 31.61 0.52 13.80
CA ASP A 35 31.55 -0.48 14.85
C ASP A 35 32.92 -0.66 15.53
N PHE A 36 33.86 0.25 15.27
CA PHE A 36 35.20 0.30 15.84
C PHE A 36 35.97 -1.03 15.71
N ASN A 37 35.68 -1.80 14.66
CA ASN A 37 36.30 -3.09 14.45
C ASN A 37 37.80 -2.96 14.12
N GLY A 38 38.64 -3.68 14.87
CA GLY A 38 40.10 -3.70 14.70
C GLY A 38 40.86 -3.30 15.96
N ALA A 39 42.12 -2.89 15.78
CA ALA A 39 43.04 -2.52 16.88
C ALA A 39 43.46 -1.04 16.84
N SER A 40 42.87 -0.25 15.95
CA SER A 40 43.23 1.16 15.75
C SER A 40 42.06 1.93 15.14
N LEU A 41 41.98 3.23 15.44
CA LEU A 41 40.96 4.13 14.88
C LEU A 41 41.03 4.18 13.35
N ASN A 42 39.88 4.12 12.69
CA ASN A 42 39.80 4.30 11.26
C ASN A 42 40.02 5.77 10.86
N SER A 43 41.25 6.10 10.48
CA SER A 43 41.68 7.45 10.11
C SER A 43 41.01 8.03 8.87
N THR A 44 40.24 7.25 8.08
CA THR A 44 39.44 7.77 6.97
C THR A 44 38.04 8.23 7.40
N LYS A 45 37.58 7.75 8.56
CA LYS A 45 36.28 8.10 9.14
C LYS A 45 36.42 9.13 10.23
N TRP A 46 37.49 9.03 11.03
CA TRP A 46 37.70 9.83 12.21
C TRP A 46 39.02 10.59 12.17
N THR A 47 39.01 11.80 12.72
CA THR A 47 40.18 12.59 13.04
C THR A 47 40.32 12.65 14.56
N HIS A 48 41.50 12.29 15.06
CA HIS A 48 41.85 12.54 16.46
C HIS A 48 41.95 14.04 16.72
N VAL A 49 41.38 14.49 17.83
CA VAL A 49 41.31 15.90 18.20
C VAL A 49 42.14 16.13 19.46
N GLN A 50 41.76 15.48 20.56
CA GLN A 50 42.46 15.58 21.84
C GLN A 50 42.24 14.32 22.71
N GLY A 51 42.82 14.31 23.90
CA GLY A 51 42.71 13.20 24.84
C GLY A 51 43.41 11.91 24.39
N SER A 52 43.45 10.94 25.29
CA SER A 52 43.96 9.60 25.02
C SER A 52 42.80 8.65 24.74
N TYR A 53 43.02 7.67 23.86
CA TYR A 53 42.05 6.63 23.54
C TYR A 53 42.74 5.34 23.11
N SER A 54 42.00 4.24 23.12
CA SER A 54 42.36 2.99 22.47
C SER A 54 41.18 2.42 21.68
N VAL A 55 41.45 1.52 20.73
CA VAL A 55 40.43 0.75 20.01
C VAL A 55 40.75 -0.72 20.19
N SER A 56 39.83 -1.46 20.80
CA SER A 56 39.94 -2.88 21.09
C SER A 56 38.56 -3.49 21.26
N ASP A 57 38.44 -4.81 21.13
CA ASP A 57 37.19 -5.55 21.37
C ASP A 57 35.95 -5.01 20.63
N SER A 58 36.17 -4.48 19.41
CA SER A 58 35.14 -3.79 18.61
C SER A 58 34.48 -2.61 19.34
N ALA A 59 35.28 -1.84 20.07
CA ALA A 59 34.85 -0.64 20.75
C ALA A 59 35.96 0.43 20.74
N PHE A 60 35.53 1.68 20.72
CA PHE A 60 36.35 2.84 21.05
C PHE A 60 36.34 3.03 22.57
N HIS A 61 37.51 3.18 23.17
CA HIS A 61 37.70 3.44 24.59
C HIS A 61 38.38 4.80 24.77
N GLY A 62 37.63 5.80 25.21
CA GLY A 62 38.13 7.14 25.49
C GLY A 62 38.50 7.29 26.96
N ASN A 63 39.73 7.75 27.25
CA ASN A 63 40.12 8.07 28.62
C ASN A 63 39.33 9.26 29.14
N GLY A 64 38.86 9.18 30.38
CA GLY A 64 38.14 10.27 31.04
C GLY A 64 38.94 11.58 31.12
N GLY A 65 38.27 12.67 31.47
CA GLY A 65 38.89 13.97 31.67
C GLY A 65 37.87 15.10 31.66
N ASN A 66 38.35 16.33 31.87
CA ASN A 66 37.52 17.52 31.81
C ASN A 66 37.47 18.03 30.36
N SER A 67 36.25 18.17 29.82
CA SER A 67 35.96 18.80 28.53
C SER A 67 36.73 18.20 27.34
N ILE A 68 36.75 16.87 27.26
CA ILE A 68 37.50 16.13 26.25
C ILE A 68 36.63 15.85 25.02
N GLU A 69 37.21 16.10 23.86
CA GLU A 69 36.67 15.81 22.53
C GLU A 69 37.63 14.83 21.88
N TRP A 70 37.41 13.53 22.00
CA TRP A 70 38.46 12.59 21.60
C TRP A 70 38.67 12.60 20.09
N ILE A 71 37.58 12.40 19.36
CA ILE A 71 37.57 12.21 17.92
C ILE A 71 36.36 12.90 17.30
N ARG A 72 36.50 13.27 16.03
CA ARG A 72 35.40 13.77 15.20
C ARG A 72 35.36 13.09 13.85
N THR A 73 34.19 13.07 13.21
CA THR A 73 34.09 12.63 11.83
C THR A 73 35.01 13.47 10.93
N GLN A 74 35.80 12.81 10.07
CA GLN A 74 36.82 13.47 9.25
C GLN A 74 36.16 14.26 8.09
N ASN A 75 35.34 13.55 7.32
CA ASN A 75 34.72 14.10 6.11
C ASN A 75 33.19 14.14 6.16
N TYR A 76 32.55 13.37 7.05
CA TYR A 76 31.10 13.34 7.18
C TYR A 76 30.59 14.48 8.06
N GLN A 77 29.61 15.22 7.57
CA GLN A 77 28.87 16.24 8.32
C GLN A 77 27.37 16.02 8.13
N ILE A 78 26.62 16.20 9.20
CA ILE A 78 25.16 16.31 9.15
C ILE A 78 24.83 17.66 8.51
N SER A 79 24.13 17.66 7.38
CA SER A 79 23.78 18.86 6.61
C SER A 79 22.27 19.13 6.52
N GLY A 80 21.45 18.35 7.23
CA GLY A 80 19.99 18.40 7.23
C GLY A 80 19.41 17.48 8.31
N SER A 81 18.13 17.11 8.20
CA SER A 81 17.52 16.22 9.20
C SER A 81 18.18 14.84 9.21
N ALA A 82 18.52 14.33 10.39
CA ALA A 82 19.24 13.07 10.56
C ALA A 82 18.88 12.38 11.88
N ILE A 83 19.02 11.05 11.90
CA ILE A 83 18.96 10.24 13.11
C ILE A 83 20.35 9.67 13.35
N ILE A 84 20.90 9.89 14.54
CA ILE A 84 22.15 9.30 14.99
C ILE A 84 21.81 8.29 16.08
N GLU A 85 22.19 7.04 15.92
CA GLU A 85 22.09 6.06 17.00
C GLU A 85 23.48 5.59 17.37
N PHE A 86 23.69 5.39 18.67
CA PHE A 86 24.94 4.88 19.20
C PHE A 86 24.69 4.11 20.49
N ARG A 87 25.63 3.25 20.87
CA ARG A 87 25.63 2.69 22.22
C ARG A 87 26.92 3.00 22.96
N MET A 88 26.78 3.38 24.23
CA MET A 88 27.91 3.70 25.09
C MET A 88 27.73 3.20 26.52
N LYS A 89 28.85 3.04 27.23
CA LYS A 89 28.88 2.74 28.67
C LYS A 89 30.10 3.37 29.35
N PRO A 90 30.03 3.66 30.65
CA PRO A 90 31.22 3.87 31.47
C PRO A 90 32.06 2.59 31.60
N ASP A 91 33.37 2.77 31.74
CA ASP A 91 34.36 1.69 31.95
C ASP A 91 34.88 1.61 33.40
N PHE A 92 34.07 2.08 34.35
CA PHE A 92 34.36 2.09 35.77
C PHE A 92 33.10 1.77 36.57
N SER A 93 33.26 1.44 37.86
CA SER A 93 32.18 0.81 38.63
C SER A 93 31.17 1.75 39.28
N SER A 94 31.56 3.02 39.52
CA SER A 94 30.70 4.05 40.11
C SER A 94 31.38 5.43 40.11
N GLY A 95 30.59 6.49 40.05
CA GLY A 95 31.08 7.87 40.11
C GLY A 95 30.28 8.77 39.18
N ASP A 96 30.76 10.00 39.03
CA ASP A 96 30.16 11.04 38.22
C ASP A 96 30.65 10.95 36.75
N TRP A 97 29.74 10.65 35.82
CA TRP A 97 30.01 10.26 34.44
C TRP A 97 29.21 11.08 33.46
N ASP A 98 29.91 11.91 32.70
CA ASP A 98 29.30 12.80 31.73
C ASP A 98 29.86 12.51 30.35
N SER A 99 29.16 11.67 29.58
CA SER A 99 29.64 11.31 28.25
C SER A 99 28.51 11.22 27.24
N GLY A 100 28.86 11.35 25.97
CA GLY A 100 27.86 11.41 24.91
C GLY A 100 28.43 11.75 23.55
N ILE A 101 27.64 12.42 22.72
CA ILE A 101 28.09 12.89 21.41
C ILE A 101 27.90 14.39 21.27
N GLY A 102 28.76 15.03 20.49
CA GLY A 102 28.60 16.41 20.04
C GLY A 102 28.19 16.47 18.56
N VAL A 103 27.32 17.40 18.17
CA VAL A 103 27.03 17.71 16.77
C VAL A 103 27.26 19.19 16.52
N GLY A 104 28.11 19.55 15.57
CA GLY A 104 28.37 20.95 15.22
C GLY A 104 29.56 21.15 14.28
N ILE A 105 29.67 22.36 13.72
CA ILE A 105 30.75 22.74 12.79
C ILE A 105 32.14 22.85 13.47
N SER A 106 32.17 23.00 14.80
CA SER A 106 33.37 23.03 15.63
C SER A 106 33.04 22.50 17.03
N GLY A 107 33.95 21.76 17.64
CA GLY A 107 33.76 21.16 18.96
C GLY A 107 34.09 22.09 20.14
N GLN A 108 34.92 23.13 19.94
CA GLN A 108 35.35 24.10 20.97
C GLN A 108 34.21 24.99 21.50
N GLY A 109 33.30 24.43 22.29
CA GLY A 109 32.23 25.20 22.91
C GLY A 109 31.19 25.72 21.91
N THR A 110 31.03 25.09 20.76
CA THR A 110 30.08 25.49 19.71
C THR A 110 29.24 24.35 19.18
N ALA A 111 29.61 23.11 19.45
CA ALA A 111 28.79 21.96 19.15
C ALA A 111 27.68 21.81 20.19
N SER A 112 26.58 21.21 19.78
CA SER A 112 25.53 20.80 20.70
C SER A 112 25.84 19.44 21.27
N GLY A 113 25.84 19.36 22.59
CA GLY A 113 26.18 18.14 23.34
C GLY A 113 24.94 17.35 23.69
N PHE A 114 24.97 16.04 23.47
CA PHE A 114 23.94 15.08 23.84
C PHE A 114 24.56 14.12 24.84
N VAL A 115 24.43 14.45 26.12
CA VAL A 115 25.22 13.86 27.22
C VAL A 115 24.31 13.13 28.18
N ASP A 116 24.66 11.89 28.50
CA ASP A 116 24.14 11.18 29.66
C ASP A 116 25.03 11.51 30.84
N ASP A 117 24.44 12.07 31.89
CA ASP A 117 25.10 12.47 33.13
C ASP A 117 24.67 11.47 34.19
N TYR A 118 25.63 10.83 34.82
CA TYR A 118 25.32 9.91 35.89
C TYR A 118 26.16 10.25 37.10
N GLY A 119 25.52 10.62 38.21
CA GLY A 119 26.17 10.80 39.50
C GLY A 119 26.04 12.21 40.05
N THR A 120 25.65 13.18 39.22
CA THR A 120 25.09 14.46 39.68
C THR A 120 23.59 14.52 39.34
N GLY A 121 22.86 15.50 39.87
CA GLY A 121 21.39 15.52 39.87
C GLY A 121 20.70 15.66 38.51
N ASP A 122 21.41 15.49 37.40
CA ASP A 122 21.11 16.07 36.10
C ASP A 122 21.16 15.06 34.93
N PRO A 123 20.38 13.97 34.96
CA PRO A 123 20.82 12.68 34.45
C PRO A 123 20.90 12.47 32.93
N MET A 124 20.40 13.38 32.10
CA MET A 124 20.54 13.33 30.64
C MET A 124 20.18 14.70 30.05
N THR A 125 21.02 15.27 29.19
CA THR A 125 20.88 16.67 28.77
C THR A 125 21.23 16.94 27.31
N ILE A 126 20.73 18.07 26.80
CA ILE A 126 21.10 18.67 25.51
C ILE A 126 21.74 20.05 25.77
N MET A 127 23.05 20.16 25.55
CA MET A 127 23.83 21.40 25.69
C MET A 127 23.82 22.18 24.37
N ASN A 128 23.74 23.52 24.43
CA ASN A 128 23.72 24.33 23.20
C ASN A 128 25.10 24.49 22.58
N ASN A 129 26.14 24.56 23.41
CA ASN A 129 27.46 25.03 23.03
C ASN A 129 28.55 24.26 23.79
N LEU A 130 28.29 23.02 24.27
CA LEU A 130 29.13 22.38 25.29
C LEU A 130 29.55 23.41 26.40
N TRP A 131 30.52 23.18 27.25
CA TRP A 131 30.36 22.24 28.34
C TRP A 131 29.37 22.83 29.37
N TRP A 132 28.14 22.32 29.38
CA TRP A 132 27.01 22.72 30.23
C TRP A 132 26.35 24.06 29.91
N SER A 133 26.73 24.71 28.80
CA SER A 133 26.09 25.96 28.38
C SER A 133 24.64 25.75 27.91
N GLY A 134 23.73 26.43 28.61
CA GLY A 134 22.31 26.42 28.33
C GLY A 134 21.67 25.04 28.51
N SER A 135 22.25 24.15 29.33
CA SER A 135 21.65 22.85 29.66
C SER A 135 20.24 23.03 30.25
N SER A 136 19.39 22.03 30.03
CA SER A 136 18.07 21.94 30.66
C SER A 136 17.86 20.49 31.07
N ASN A 137 17.38 20.25 32.30
CA ASN A 137 17.28 18.91 32.86
C ASN A 137 15.88 18.68 33.40
N ASN A 138 15.23 17.61 32.93
CA ASN A 138 13.91 17.18 33.37
C ASN A 138 13.74 15.64 33.35
N ASP A 139 14.83 14.86 33.29
CA ASP A 139 14.77 13.41 33.12
C ASP A 139 15.17 12.63 34.39
N ILE A 140 14.99 11.32 34.37
CA ILE A 140 15.30 10.39 35.45
C ILE A 140 16.71 9.79 35.32
N THR A 141 17.28 9.36 36.45
CA THR A 141 18.60 8.72 36.51
C THR A 141 18.63 7.40 35.74
N ARG A 142 19.71 7.18 34.99
CA ARG A 142 20.03 5.92 34.31
C ARG A 142 19.90 4.71 35.26
N SER A 143 19.31 3.63 34.77
CA SER A 143 18.96 2.47 35.58
C SER A 143 20.12 1.51 35.87
N ASP A 144 21.01 1.27 34.90
CA ASP A 144 22.20 0.41 35.03
C ASP A 144 23.47 1.13 34.55
N PHE A 145 24.38 1.38 35.48
CA PHE A 145 25.59 2.14 35.23
C PHE A 145 26.58 1.41 34.32
N ASN A 146 26.77 0.11 34.50
CA ASN A 146 27.93 -0.60 33.94
C ASN A 146 27.66 -1.28 32.58
N THR A 147 26.44 -1.19 32.05
CA THR A 147 26.03 -1.85 30.81
C THR A 147 25.91 -0.87 29.66
N TYR A 148 25.94 -1.37 28.42
CA TYR A 148 25.67 -0.53 27.25
C TYR A 148 24.22 -0.08 27.25
N HIS A 149 24.03 1.23 27.11
CA HIS A 149 22.74 1.82 26.76
C HIS A 149 22.76 2.23 25.30
N ILE A 150 21.59 2.15 24.65
CA ILE A 150 21.40 2.56 23.27
C ILE A 150 20.75 3.93 23.28
N TYR A 151 21.37 4.87 22.59
CA TYR A 151 20.90 6.24 22.48
C TYR A 151 20.53 6.58 21.06
N LYS A 152 19.61 7.53 20.91
CA LYS A 152 19.18 8.08 19.63
C LYS A 152 19.13 9.60 19.71
N VAL A 153 19.79 10.28 18.80
CA VAL A 153 19.67 11.72 18.58
C VAL A 153 18.91 11.94 17.29
N ILE A 154 17.93 12.83 17.31
CA ILE A 154 17.23 13.28 16.10
C ILE A 154 17.55 14.75 15.91
N ILE A 155 18.12 15.11 14.77
CA ILE A 155 18.18 16.48 14.28
C ILE A 155 17.02 16.63 13.30
N ASP A 156 16.03 17.44 13.64
CA ASP A 156 14.90 17.72 12.76
C ASP A 156 14.97 19.17 12.27
N ASN A 157 15.45 19.34 11.04
CA ASN A 157 15.50 20.62 10.35
C ASN A 157 14.10 21.16 9.99
N LEU A 158 13.07 20.32 9.92
CA LEU A 158 11.71 20.75 9.55
C LEU A 158 11.03 21.50 10.68
N THR A 159 11.14 20.96 11.90
CA THR A 159 10.60 21.57 13.12
C THR A 159 11.62 22.44 13.87
N ASP A 160 12.83 22.60 13.31
CA ASP A 160 13.96 23.27 13.94
C ASP A 160 14.18 22.79 15.38
N THR A 161 14.20 21.47 15.58
CA THR A 161 14.22 20.83 16.90
C THR A 161 15.20 19.67 16.93
N ARG A 162 15.77 19.40 18.11
CA ARG A 162 16.63 18.26 18.37
C ARG A 162 16.04 17.43 19.49
N TYR A 163 16.20 16.12 19.39
CA TYR A 163 15.75 15.17 20.39
C TYR A 163 16.91 14.27 20.80
N PHE A 164 16.93 13.86 22.06
CA PHE A 164 17.87 12.91 22.61
C PHE A 164 17.12 11.85 23.39
N TYR A 165 17.31 10.60 23.01
CA TYR A 165 16.67 9.46 23.63
C TYR A 165 17.73 8.54 24.21
N ASP A 166 17.48 8.02 25.40
CA ASP A 166 18.01 6.72 25.82
C ASP A 166 16.92 5.68 25.56
N LEU A 167 17.12 4.85 24.55
CA LEU A 167 16.19 3.80 24.16
C LEU A 167 16.21 2.60 25.11
N THR A 168 17.27 2.45 25.91
CA THR A 168 17.36 1.39 26.93
C THR A 168 16.48 1.71 28.12
N ASP A 169 16.45 2.98 28.54
CA ASP A 169 15.64 3.43 29.68
C ASP A 169 14.35 4.18 29.30
N ASN A 170 14.08 4.37 28.00
CA ASN A 170 12.99 5.21 27.47
C ASN A 170 13.02 6.65 28.02
N ARG A 171 14.23 7.20 28.19
CA ARG A 171 14.43 8.61 28.55
C ARG A 171 14.41 9.46 27.30
N ILE A 172 13.84 10.66 27.37
CA ILE A 172 13.71 11.56 26.23
C ILE A 172 13.88 13.00 26.66
N HIS A 173 14.72 13.70 25.91
CA HIS A 173 14.84 15.13 25.99
C HIS A 173 14.71 15.79 24.63
N SER A 174 14.28 17.04 24.60
CA SER A 174 14.15 17.80 23.35
C SER A 174 14.48 19.27 23.54
N LYS A 175 14.93 19.90 22.46
CA LYS A 175 15.33 21.30 22.46
C LYS A 175 15.21 21.92 21.09
N SER A 176 14.73 23.15 21.03
CA SER A 176 14.69 23.93 19.79
C SER A 176 16.09 24.24 19.25
N ARG A 177 16.11 24.68 17.99
CA ARG A 177 17.26 24.99 17.14
C ARG A 177 18.03 23.76 16.69
N ALA A 178 17.78 23.29 15.48
CA ALA A 178 18.55 22.21 14.87
C ALA A 178 20.04 22.61 14.73
N GLU A 179 20.94 21.63 14.88
CA GLU A 179 22.39 21.83 14.80
C GLU A 179 22.98 20.88 13.77
N PHE A 180 23.91 21.40 12.96
CA PHE A 180 24.48 20.71 11.80
C PHE A 180 26.01 20.72 11.90
N GLY A 181 26.65 19.72 11.29
CA GLY A 181 28.11 19.63 11.22
C GLY A 181 28.65 18.26 11.61
N TYR A 182 29.88 18.25 12.12
CA TYR A 182 30.59 17.03 12.46
C TYR A 182 30.02 16.36 13.71
N ILE A 183 30.20 15.04 13.81
CA ILE A 183 29.88 14.26 15.00
C ILE A 183 31.15 14.07 15.81
N TRP A 184 31.06 14.30 17.12
CA TRP A 184 32.16 14.24 18.08
C TRP A 184 31.85 13.21 19.15
N LEU A 185 32.84 12.43 19.58
CA LEU A 185 32.76 11.65 20.82
C LEU A 185 33.36 12.49 21.94
N ILE A 186 32.61 12.66 23.02
CA ILE A 186 32.90 13.66 24.06
C ILE A 186 32.74 13.09 25.47
N THR A 187 33.48 13.67 26.42
CA THR A 187 33.28 13.48 27.85
C THR A 187 33.64 14.72 28.64
N ASP A 188 33.01 14.88 29.79
CA ASP A 188 33.37 15.85 30.82
C ASP A 188 33.43 15.17 32.20
N SER A 189 33.95 13.95 32.26
CA SER A 189 33.98 13.14 33.48
C SER A 189 34.86 13.68 34.62
N GLU A 190 35.46 14.87 34.46
CA GLU A 190 36.31 15.60 35.42
C GLU A 190 37.61 14.90 35.89
N THR A 191 37.84 13.66 35.47
CA THR A 191 38.99 12.87 35.91
C THR A 191 39.43 11.84 34.86
N PRO A 192 40.74 11.56 34.73
CA PRO A 192 41.27 10.56 33.80
C PRO A 192 41.00 9.10 34.19
N LEU A 193 40.24 8.85 35.26
CA LEU A 193 39.90 7.49 35.74
C LEU A 193 38.49 7.04 35.34
N ARG A 194 37.75 7.86 34.60
CA ARG A 194 36.33 7.66 34.29
C ARG A 194 36.13 7.53 32.79
N ASP A 195 36.64 6.43 32.28
CA ASP A 195 36.70 6.14 30.85
C ASP A 195 35.32 5.77 30.29
N THR A 196 35.16 5.94 28.97
CA THR A 196 33.91 5.62 28.26
C THR A 196 34.16 4.77 27.03
N SER A 197 33.34 3.73 26.89
CA SER A 197 33.31 2.87 25.72
C SER A 197 32.16 3.20 24.79
N TYR A 198 32.43 3.24 23.49
CA TYR A 198 31.43 3.26 22.41
C TYR A 198 31.65 2.03 21.54
N ASP A 199 30.59 1.29 21.26
CA ASP A 199 30.72 0.04 20.49
C ASP A 199 30.27 0.22 19.04
N TRP A 200 29.16 0.92 18.81
CA TRP A 200 28.79 1.34 17.47
C TRP A 200 28.12 2.71 17.47
N ILE A 201 28.23 3.37 16.32
CA ILE A 201 27.53 4.61 15.98
C ILE A 201 27.15 4.59 14.51
N PHE A 202 25.94 5.04 14.19
CA PHE A 202 25.50 5.18 12.81
C PHE A 202 24.53 6.33 12.62
N VAL A 203 24.44 6.79 11.37
CA VAL A 203 23.58 7.90 10.96
C VAL A 203 22.65 7.46 9.82
N SER A 204 21.35 7.67 10.00
CA SER A 204 20.34 7.46 8.98
C SER A 204 19.62 8.77 8.64
N LYS A 205 19.06 8.84 7.42
CA LYS A 205 18.22 9.97 7.01
C LYS A 205 16.95 9.99 7.85
N TYR A 206 16.60 11.16 8.37
CA TYR A 206 15.33 11.37 9.05
C TYR A 206 14.21 11.54 8.02
N VAL A 207 13.15 10.73 8.13
CA VAL A 207 11.95 10.78 7.27
C VAL A 207 10.72 10.68 8.16
N ASP A 208 9.86 11.71 8.13
CA ASP A 208 8.56 11.74 8.82
C ASP A 208 7.43 11.95 7.79
N PRO A 209 6.47 11.02 7.65
CA PRO A 209 6.35 9.76 8.40
C PRO A 209 7.46 8.76 8.06
N GLU A 210 7.70 7.82 8.99
CA GLU A 210 8.64 6.71 8.82
C GLU A 210 8.51 6.07 7.43
N PRO A 211 9.61 5.57 6.84
CA PRO A 211 9.59 4.93 5.54
C PRO A 211 8.51 3.85 5.48
N THR A 212 7.48 4.09 4.67
CA THR A 212 6.67 3.00 4.16
C THR A 212 7.51 2.27 3.13
N ILE A 213 7.54 0.93 3.19
CA ILE A 213 7.97 0.15 2.03
C ILE A 213 6.95 0.40 0.94
N SER A 214 7.28 1.36 0.07
CA SER A 214 6.78 1.42 -1.28
C SER A 214 7.79 0.65 -2.14
N TYR A 215 7.29 -0.29 -2.93
CA TYR A 215 8.07 -0.77 -4.06
C TYR A 215 8.10 0.41 -5.02
N GLU A 216 9.27 0.99 -5.26
CA GLU A 216 9.42 2.01 -6.31
C GLU A 216 8.84 1.44 -7.61
N GLY A 217 7.88 2.18 -8.17
CA GLY A 217 7.12 1.78 -9.34
C GLY A 217 8.06 1.52 -10.51
N VAL A 218 8.23 0.24 -10.82
CA VAL A 218 8.74 -0.18 -12.12
C VAL A 218 7.51 -0.36 -12.98
N THR A 219 7.21 0.65 -13.81
CA THR A 219 6.35 0.44 -14.97
C THR A 219 6.90 -0.76 -15.74
N THR A 220 6.21 -1.89 -15.71
CA THR A 220 6.56 -3.00 -16.58
C THR A 220 6.14 -2.58 -17.96
N ASP A 221 7.09 -2.06 -18.73
CA ASP A 221 6.91 -1.76 -20.14
C ASP A 221 7.07 -3.07 -20.92
N ILE A 222 5.97 -3.52 -21.50
CA ILE A 222 5.85 -4.79 -22.21
C ILE A 222 5.99 -4.57 -23.73
N GLY A 223 6.35 -3.36 -24.15
CA GLY A 223 6.48 -2.92 -25.54
C GLY A 223 5.24 -2.20 -26.05
N ASN A 224 5.11 -2.08 -27.37
CA ASN A 224 4.10 -1.22 -28.01
C ASN A 224 3.15 -2.03 -28.92
N ASN A 225 2.86 -3.29 -28.61
CA ASN A 225 2.05 -4.13 -29.49
C ASN A 225 0.63 -4.26 -28.95
N SER A 226 -0.36 -4.05 -29.82
CA SER A 226 -1.77 -4.27 -29.56
C SER A 226 -2.01 -5.75 -29.28
N SER A 227 -2.26 -6.10 -28.02
CA SER A 227 -2.45 -7.47 -27.55
C SER A 227 -2.99 -7.54 -26.12
N SER A 228 -3.39 -8.75 -25.71
CA SER A 228 -3.74 -9.01 -24.31
C SER A 228 -2.57 -9.65 -23.57
N TYR A 229 -2.21 -9.12 -22.41
CA TYR A 229 -1.12 -9.61 -21.56
C TYR A 229 -1.69 -10.21 -20.28
N TYR A 230 -1.15 -11.35 -19.85
CA TYR A 230 -1.65 -12.08 -18.69
C TYR A 230 -0.56 -12.23 -17.63
N PHE A 231 -0.84 -11.71 -16.45
CA PHE A 231 0.06 -11.71 -15.30
C PHE A 231 -0.54 -12.51 -14.15
N ARG A 232 0.30 -13.22 -13.38
CA ARG A 232 -0.11 -13.93 -12.17
C ARG A 232 0.96 -13.85 -11.09
N LYS A 233 0.55 -13.71 -9.83
CA LYS A 233 1.42 -13.78 -8.66
C LYS A 233 0.79 -14.60 -7.55
N HIS A 234 1.57 -15.54 -7.00
CA HIS A 234 1.21 -16.30 -5.80
C HIS A 234 1.71 -15.58 -4.54
N PHE A 235 0.93 -15.68 -3.46
CA PHE A 235 1.33 -15.23 -2.14
C PHE A 235 0.67 -16.10 -1.06
N TYR A 236 1.40 -16.41 0.00
CA TYR A 236 0.90 -17.27 1.08
C TYR A 236 0.38 -16.43 2.26
N LEU A 237 -0.78 -16.80 2.81
CA LEU A 237 -1.32 -16.22 4.03
C LEU A 237 -1.65 -17.30 5.07
N ASP A 238 -1.14 -17.15 6.29
CA ASP A 238 -1.59 -18.01 7.40
C ASP A 238 -2.91 -17.50 8.02
N ASN A 239 -3.55 -18.37 8.82
CA ASN A 239 -4.81 -18.03 9.51
C ASN A 239 -4.67 -16.82 10.46
N PRO A 240 -3.62 -16.74 11.30
CA PRO A 240 -3.37 -15.55 12.11
C PRO A 240 -3.27 -14.26 11.30
N THR A 241 -2.70 -14.29 10.09
CA THR A 241 -2.51 -13.14 9.20
C THR A 241 -3.83 -12.66 8.62
N ILE A 242 -4.66 -13.56 8.10
CA ILE A 242 -5.98 -13.21 7.53
C ILE A 242 -6.87 -12.49 8.56
N ASN A 243 -6.82 -12.94 9.81
CA ASN A 243 -7.60 -12.36 10.91
C ASN A 243 -7.11 -10.96 11.35
N LYS A 244 -5.85 -10.61 11.02
CA LYS A 244 -5.24 -9.31 11.35
C LYS A 244 -5.50 -8.23 10.30
N ILE A 245 -5.89 -8.61 9.08
CA ILE A 245 -6.19 -7.68 7.99
C ILE A 245 -7.49 -6.92 8.32
N ASP A 246 -7.36 -5.61 8.48
CA ASP A 246 -8.48 -4.69 8.66
C ASP A 246 -9.07 -4.33 7.30
N TYR A 247 -8.22 -3.81 6.42
CA TYR A 247 -8.54 -3.47 5.04
C TYR A 247 -7.52 -4.08 4.09
N LEU A 248 -7.98 -4.45 2.89
CA LEU A 248 -7.17 -4.92 1.79
C LEU A 248 -7.43 -4.02 0.60
N TYR A 249 -6.37 -3.58 -0.07
CA TYR A 249 -6.41 -2.71 -1.22
C TYR A 249 -5.60 -3.31 -2.35
N PHE A 250 -5.98 -3.03 -3.59
CA PHE A 250 -5.02 -3.08 -4.67
C PHE A 250 -4.98 -1.75 -5.43
N TYR A 251 -3.84 -1.52 -6.05
CA TYR A 251 -3.56 -0.43 -6.95
C TYR A 251 -3.21 -1.06 -8.28
N LEU A 252 -3.72 -0.50 -9.37
CA LEU A 252 -3.44 -0.95 -10.73
C LEU A 252 -3.07 0.25 -11.58
N LEU A 253 -1.99 0.10 -12.32
CA LEU A 253 -1.58 0.91 -13.44
C LEU A 253 -1.75 0.03 -14.67
N SER A 254 -2.66 0.39 -15.55
CA SER A 254 -2.93 -0.33 -16.81
C SER A 254 -2.91 0.65 -17.98
N ASP A 255 -2.37 0.21 -19.11
CA ASP A 255 -2.66 0.84 -20.40
C ASP A 255 -3.96 0.26 -20.94
N ASP A 256 -4.78 1.13 -21.52
CA ASP A 256 -6.12 0.87 -22.02
C ASP A 256 -7.06 0.28 -20.96
N LYS A 257 -7.07 -1.03 -20.77
CA LYS A 257 -8.00 -1.71 -19.85
C LYS A 257 -7.33 -2.88 -19.15
N ALA A 258 -7.75 -3.17 -17.92
CA ALA A 258 -7.40 -4.40 -17.24
C ALA A 258 -8.54 -5.06 -16.46
N GLU A 259 -8.50 -6.40 -16.39
CA GLU A 259 -9.29 -7.22 -15.49
C GLU A 259 -8.40 -7.81 -14.40
N VAL A 260 -8.82 -7.73 -13.15
CA VAL A 260 -8.08 -8.28 -12.00
C VAL A 260 -8.89 -9.39 -11.35
N TYR A 261 -8.23 -10.50 -11.07
CA TYR A 261 -8.78 -11.69 -10.46
C TYR A 261 -8.03 -12.04 -9.17
N LEU A 262 -8.75 -12.42 -8.13
CA LEU A 262 -8.18 -12.96 -6.89
C LEU A 262 -8.77 -14.34 -6.64
N ASN A 263 -7.90 -15.34 -6.55
CA ASN A 263 -8.26 -16.76 -6.40
C ASN A 263 -9.31 -17.21 -7.44
N GLY A 264 -9.16 -16.75 -8.69
CA GLY A 264 -10.06 -17.07 -9.80
C GLY A 264 -11.37 -16.27 -9.84
N LYS A 265 -11.61 -15.40 -8.86
CA LYS A 265 -12.78 -14.50 -8.86
C LYS A 265 -12.43 -13.15 -9.46
N LEU A 266 -13.21 -12.67 -10.42
CA LEU A 266 -13.09 -11.31 -10.95
C LEU A 266 -13.40 -10.31 -9.82
N ILE A 267 -12.40 -9.51 -9.45
CA ILE A 267 -12.50 -8.51 -8.38
C ILE A 267 -12.56 -7.09 -8.91
N TYR A 268 -12.09 -6.86 -10.14
CA TYR A 268 -12.14 -5.58 -10.82
C TYR A 268 -12.15 -5.76 -12.34
N ASN A 269 -12.89 -4.90 -13.03
CA ASN A 269 -12.98 -4.86 -14.49
C ASN A 269 -13.01 -3.41 -14.97
N GLU A 270 -12.01 -3.03 -15.74
CA GLU A 270 -11.88 -1.71 -16.32
C GLU A 270 -12.66 -1.60 -17.64
N THR A 271 -13.59 -0.64 -17.70
CA THR A 271 -14.54 -0.55 -18.83
C THR A 271 -14.17 0.52 -19.87
N GLN A 272 -13.23 1.41 -19.55
CA GLN A 272 -12.81 2.53 -20.40
C GLN A 272 -11.32 2.46 -20.69
N GLU A 273 -10.93 2.87 -21.90
CA GLU A 273 -9.53 2.94 -22.35
C GLU A 273 -8.89 4.24 -21.85
N HIS A 274 -7.65 4.16 -21.37
CA HIS A 274 -6.86 5.31 -20.96
C HIS A 274 -5.37 4.96 -20.94
N ASN A 275 -4.52 5.98 -20.92
CA ASN A 275 -3.08 5.79 -20.94
C ASN A 275 -2.56 5.52 -19.52
N ALA A 276 -1.60 4.59 -19.42
CA ALA A 276 -0.86 4.24 -18.21
C ALA A 276 0.08 5.36 -17.71
N THR A 277 -0.50 6.50 -17.33
CA THR A 277 0.22 7.71 -16.90
C THR A 277 0.33 7.82 -15.38
N TYR A 278 -0.54 7.14 -14.63
CA TYR A 278 -0.58 7.09 -13.17
C TYR A 278 -1.43 5.88 -12.74
N TRP A 279 -1.32 5.43 -11.48
CA TRP A 279 -2.21 4.39 -10.91
C TRP A 279 -3.68 4.75 -11.17
N ASN A 280 -4.38 4.06 -12.06
CA ASN A 280 -5.64 4.53 -12.64
C ASN A 280 -6.89 3.89 -12.03
N VAL A 281 -6.70 2.93 -11.12
CA VAL A 281 -7.81 2.15 -10.56
C VAL A 281 -8.19 2.53 -9.14
N GLY A 282 -9.51 2.67 -8.92
CA GLY A 282 -10.11 3.01 -7.64
C GLY A 282 -10.15 4.51 -7.35
N SER A 283 -10.81 4.93 -6.27
CA SER A 283 -10.91 6.33 -5.88
C SER A 283 -11.34 6.47 -4.42
N ASP A 284 -10.39 6.79 -3.55
CA ASP A 284 -10.67 7.27 -2.20
C ASP A 284 -10.35 8.76 -2.13
N ASP A 285 -11.32 9.56 -1.68
CA ASP A 285 -11.10 10.98 -1.44
C ASP A 285 -10.20 11.13 -0.18
N VAL A 286 -8.95 11.52 -0.40
CA VAL A 286 -8.00 11.93 0.66
C VAL A 286 -8.40 13.29 1.22
N PHE A 287 -8.88 14.14 0.32
CA PHE A 287 -9.37 15.46 0.63
C PHE A 287 -10.56 15.75 -0.26
N TYR A 288 -11.63 16.27 0.34
CA TYR A 288 -12.82 16.74 -0.36
C TYR A 288 -13.30 18.02 0.31
N ASP A 289 -13.48 19.08 -0.47
CA ASP A 289 -14.26 20.23 -0.04
C ASP A 289 -15.04 20.81 -1.22
N GLY A 290 -16.36 20.65 -1.17
CA GLY A 290 -17.33 21.32 -2.06
C GLY A 290 -18.02 22.49 -1.37
N PHE A 291 -17.52 22.98 -0.24
CA PHE A 291 -18.01 24.18 0.46
C PHE A 291 -19.47 24.18 0.94
N GLU A 292 -20.16 23.04 0.87
CA GLU A 292 -21.57 22.87 1.27
C GLU A 292 -21.84 23.24 2.73
N THR A 293 -20.82 23.14 3.59
CA THR A 293 -20.91 23.50 5.03
C THR A 293 -20.25 24.84 5.36
N GLY A 294 -19.88 25.61 4.34
CA GLY A 294 -19.13 26.85 4.45
C GLY A 294 -17.62 26.64 4.52
N ILE A 295 -16.86 27.73 4.70
CA ILE A 295 -15.39 27.68 4.75
C ILE A 295 -14.93 27.28 6.15
N ASN A 296 -14.49 26.04 6.32
CA ASN A 296 -13.99 25.52 7.58
C ASN A 296 -12.59 26.07 7.91
N ALA A 297 -12.45 26.80 9.03
CA ALA A 297 -11.19 27.42 9.45
C ALA A 297 -10.09 26.40 9.86
N SER A 298 -10.46 25.16 10.24
CA SER A 298 -9.46 24.12 10.49
C SER A 298 -8.82 23.59 9.20
N VAL A 299 -9.49 23.81 8.06
CA VAL A 299 -9.04 23.39 6.74
C VAL A 299 -8.42 24.54 5.97
N TRP A 300 -9.04 25.73 6.03
CA TRP A 300 -8.68 26.89 5.21
C TRP A 300 -8.30 28.11 6.04
N THR A 301 -7.21 28.74 5.65
CA THR A 301 -6.82 30.08 6.05
C THR A 301 -7.04 31.03 4.88
N LYS A 302 -7.55 32.23 5.17
CA LYS A 302 -7.90 33.24 4.18
C LYS A 302 -7.14 34.53 4.46
N GLY A 303 -6.82 35.28 3.43
CA GLY A 303 -6.19 36.59 3.57
C GLY A 303 -6.28 37.42 2.30
N GLY A 304 -5.82 38.66 2.37
CA GLY A 304 -5.94 39.61 1.26
C GLY A 304 -6.03 41.04 1.76
N SER A 305 -6.42 41.94 0.86
CA SER A 305 -6.47 43.38 1.12
C SER A 305 -7.74 43.83 1.88
N VAL A 306 -8.87 43.12 1.71
CA VAL A 306 -10.19 43.53 2.24
C VAL A 306 -10.89 42.37 2.94
N ASN A 307 -11.40 42.57 4.16
CA ASN A 307 -12.17 41.58 4.92
C ASN A 307 -13.70 41.76 4.68
N PRO A 308 -14.49 40.68 4.49
CA PRO A 308 -14.08 39.28 4.42
C PRO A 308 -13.27 39.00 3.17
N TYR A 309 -12.15 38.29 3.31
CA TYR A 309 -11.23 38.07 2.19
C TYR A 309 -11.86 37.16 1.12
N TRP A 310 -12.34 36.00 1.55
CA TRP A 310 -12.89 34.94 0.70
C TRP A 310 -14.19 34.41 1.32
N ILE A 311 -15.22 34.25 0.50
CA ILE A 311 -16.61 34.04 0.92
C ILE A 311 -17.29 32.90 0.16
N ILE A 312 -18.44 32.46 0.66
CA ILE A 312 -19.31 31.46 0.03
C ILE A 312 -20.28 32.13 -0.94
N TYR A 313 -20.51 31.48 -2.07
CA TYR A 313 -21.53 31.84 -3.06
C TYR A 313 -22.54 30.70 -3.18
N ASN A 314 -23.81 31.05 -3.38
CA ASN A 314 -24.87 30.10 -3.76
C ASN A 314 -25.23 30.18 -5.26
N ASN A 315 -24.59 31.10 -5.98
CA ASN A 315 -24.63 31.26 -7.43
C ASN A 315 -23.46 32.17 -7.85
N PRO A 316 -22.58 31.77 -8.79
CA PRO A 316 -22.56 30.50 -9.52
C PRO A 316 -22.10 29.31 -8.68
N VAL A 317 -22.60 28.11 -9.00
CA VAL A 317 -22.23 26.82 -8.37
C VAL A 317 -22.14 25.78 -9.49
N ILE A 318 -21.18 24.84 -9.41
CA ILE A 318 -21.09 23.74 -10.39
C ILE A 318 -21.61 22.42 -9.83
N GLU A 319 -21.35 22.15 -8.56
CA GLU A 319 -21.78 20.94 -7.85
C GLU A 319 -22.37 21.35 -6.49
N GLY A 320 -23.39 20.63 -6.02
CA GLY A 320 -24.04 20.96 -4.75
C GLY A 320 -24.81 22.30 -4.77
N ASN A 321 -24.77 23.02 -3.65
CA ASN A 321 -25.50 24.29 -3.45
C ASN A 321 -24.58 25.48 -3.23
N ASN A 322 -23.30 25.26 -2.94
CA ASN A 322 -22.36 26.32 -2.58
C ASN A 322 -21.06 26.19 -3.37
N SER A 323 -20.51 27.34 -3.76
CA SER A 323 -19.13 27.48 -4.22
C SER A 323 -18.41 28.53 -3.36
N SER A 324 -17.14 28.79 -3.65
CA SER A 324 -16.32 29.72 -2.86
C SER A 324 -15.53 30.65 -3.76
N GLY A 325 -15.39 31.93 -3.39
CA GLY A 325 -14.70 32.92 -4.22
C GLY A 325 -14.16 34.12 -3.43
N ASN A 326 -13.40 34.98 -4.09
CA ASN A 326 -12.98 36.24 -3.47
C ASN A 326 -14.19 37.13 -3.18
N ASN A 327 -14.09 37.96 -2.14
CA ASN A 327 -14.98 39.11 -1.99
C ASN A 327 -14.62 40.21 -2.99
N ASP A 328 -15.52 41.20 -3.11
CA ASP A 328 -15.27 42.41 -3.91
C ASP A 328 -14.00 43.14 -3.43
N ILE A 329 -13.11 43.44 -4.39
CA ILE A 329 -11.82 44.09 -4.17
C ILE A 329 -11.56 45.15 -5.25
N GLY A 330 -10.87 46.23 -4.87
CA GLY A 330 -10.51 47.34 -5.76
C GLY A 330 -9.18 47.14 -6.49
N ASP A 331 -8.79 48.16 -7.24
CA ASP A 331 -7.54 48.15 -8.03
C ASP A 331 -6.30 47.94 -7.14
N ASN A 332 -5.32 47.19 -7.64
CA ASN A 332 -4.10 46.77 -6.96
C ASN A 332 -4.31 45.94 -5.68
N GLN A 333 -5.49 45.35 -5.50
CA GLN A 333 -5.81 44.51 -4.34
C GLN A 333 -5.80 43.03 -4.68
N GLU A 334 -5.76 42.20 -3.63
CA GLU A 334 -5.81 40.75 -3.77
C GLU A 334 -6.63 40.09 -2.68
N SER A 335 -7.11 38.89 -2.98
CA SER A 335 -7.74 37.99 -2.03
C SER A 335 -7.32 36.55 -2.29
N TRP A 336 -7.14 35.76 -1.24
CA TRP A 336 -6.71 34.37 -1.34
C TRP A 336 -7.28 33.47 -0.25
N ILE A 337 -7.33 32.18 -0.58
CA ILE A 337 -7.62 31.07 0.33
C ILE A 337 -6.53 30.01 0.17
N LYS A 338 -6.03 29.49 1.28
CA LYS A 338 -4.91 28.53 1.37
C LYS A 338 -5.24 27.47 2.41
N THR A 339 -4.78 26.24 2.24
CA THR A 339 -4.92 25.21 3.29
C THR A 339 -4.21 25.66 4.58
N SER A 340 -4.89 25.55 5.74
CA SER A 340 -4.36 25.96 7.05
C SER A 340 -3.16 25.11 7.48
N ASN A 341 -3.17 23.83 7.10
CA ASN A 341 -2.05 22.91 7.24
C ASN A 341 -1.72 22.33 5.86
N ASN A 342 -0.52 21.80 5.71
CA ASN A 342 -0.20 21.03 4.51
C ASN A 342 -1.04 19.75 4.48
N ILE A 343 -1.50 19.39 3.30
CA ILE A 343 -2.19 18.12 3.08
C ILE A 343 -1.11 17.06 2.85
N SER A 344 -1.03 16.12 3.79
CA SER A 344 -0.15 14.96 3.67
C SER A 344 -0.74 13.96 2.70
N ILE A 345 -0.02 13.72 1.63
CA ILE A 345 -0.29 12.69 0.65
C ILE A 345 0.77 11.61 0.87
N ASP A 346 0.35 10.46 1.38
CA ASP A 346 1.25 9.33 1.66
C ASP A 346 1.48 8.44 0.41
N ARG A 347 0.75 8.71 -0.68
CA ARG A 347 0.80 7.99 -1.97
C ARG A 347 0.46 8.88 -3.16
N ASP A 348 1.08 8.63 -4.31
CA ASP A 348 0.75 9.28 -5.57
C ASP A 348 -0.76 9.38 -5.81
N SER A 349 -1.23 10.60 -6.01
CA SER A 349 -2.64 10.97 -6.02
C SER A 349 -2.95 11.89 -7.20
N ILE A 350 -4.24 12.06 -7.47
CA ILE A 350 -4.74 13.04 -8.43
C ILE A 350 -5.52 14.09 -7.68
N MET A 351 -5.15 15.35 -7.87
CA MET A 351 -5.99 16.46 -7.48
C MET A 351 -6.84 16.92 -8.66
N TYR A 352 -8.09 17.27 -8.41
CA TYR A 352 -8.87 18.09 -9.32
C TYR A 352 -9.72 19.10 -8.57
N PHE A 353 -10.13 20.14 -9.28
CA PHE A 353 -11.08 21.13 -8.80
C PHE A 353 -11.78 21.79 -9.99
N TYR A 354 -12.88 22.47 -9.71
CA TYR A 354 -13.51 23.37 -10.67
C TYR A 354 -13.20 24.81 -10.30
N TRP A 355 -13.02 25.64 -11.33
CA TRP A 355 -12.85 27.07 -11.17
C TRP A 355 -13.51 27.83 -12.31
N LYS A 356 -13.87 29.09 -12.03
CA LYS A 356 -14.54 30.02 -12.93
C LYS A 356 -13.98 31.43 -12.67
N VAL A 357 -13.94 32.30 -13.67
CA VAL A 357 -13.58 33.71 -13.47
C VAL A 357 -14.42 34.62 -14.37
N SER A 358 -14.71 35.82 -13.88
CA SER A 358 -15.30 36.93 -14.62
C SER A 358 -14.52 38.19 -14.23
N SER A 359 -13.67 38.66 -15.14
CA SER A 359 -12.60 39.63 -14.88
C SER A 359 -12.11 40.29 -16.16
N GLU A 360 -11.21 41.27 -16.05
CA GLU A 360 -10.52 41.81 -17.22
C GLU A 360 -9.53 40.81 -17.84
N ASN A 361 -9.59 40.67 -19.17
CA ASN A 361 -8.72 39.78 -19.93
C ASN A 361 -7.26 40.29 -19.92
N ASP A 362 -6.31 39.40 -19.65
CA ASP A 362 -4.86 39.63 -19.56
C ASP A 362 -4.35 40.49 -18.38
N TYR A 363 -5.22 40.90 -17.44
CA TYR A 363 -4.84 41.79 -16.33
C TYR A 363 -5.23 41.23 -14.95
N ASP A 364 -6.49 40.83 -14.79
CA ASP A 364 -7.04 40.36 -13.52
C ASP A 364 -7.10 38.84 -13.50
N PHE A 365 -6.37 38.21 -12.57
CA PHE A 365 -6.17 36.76 -12.62
C PHE A 365 -6.66 36.05 -11.36
N LEU A 366 -7.41 34.95 -11.56
CA LEU A 366 -7.49 33.87 -10.59
C LEU A 366 -6.33 32.90 -10.84
N SER A 367 -5.43 32.79 -9.87
CA SER A 367 -4.23 31.96 -9.94
C SER A 367 -4.27 30.81 -8.95
N PHE A 368 -3.92 29.61 -9.42
CA PHE A 368 -3.74 28.41 -8.61
C PHE A 368 -2.27 28.21 -8.25
N TYR A 369 -2.00 27.94 -6.97
CA TYR A 369 -0.69 27.75 -6.40
C TYR A 369 -0.59 26.37 -5.74
N LEU A 370 0.53 25.69 -6.01
CA LEU A 370 0.93 24.48 -5.32
C LEU A 370 2.30 24.74 -4.68
N ASN A 371 2.40 24.58 -3.36
CA ASN A 371 3.61 24.88 -2.59
C ASN A 371 4.14 26.31 -2.84
N ASP A 372 3.21 27.28 -2.86
CA ASP A 372 3.46 28.70 -3.12
C ASP A 372 4.04 29.05 -4.52
N LEU A 373 4.14 28.07 -5.42
CA LEU A 373 4.47 28.27 -6.84
C LEU A 373 3.19 28.39 -7.67
N VAL A 374 3.12 29.39 -8.56
CA VAL A 374 2.00 29.53 -9.51
C VAL A 374 2.07 28.39 -10.52
N VAL A 375 1.03 27.56 -10.55
CA VAL A 375 0.93 26.43 -11.49
C VAL A 375 0.10 26.81 -12.71
N SER A 376 -1.00 27.53 -12.51
CA SER A 376 -1.92 27.92 -13.59
C SER A 376 -2.70 29.17 -13.21
N ARG A 377 -3.24 29.87 -14.21
CA ARG A 377 -4.08 31.08 -14.04
C ARG A 377 -5.16 31.17 -15.11
N ILE A 378 -6.25 31.82 -14.77
CA ILE A 378 -7.36 32.17 -15.68
C ILE A 378 -7.77 33.62 -15.47
N ASP A 379 -8.31 34.23 -16.52
CA ASP A 379 -8.73 35.63 -16.62
C ASP A 379 -9.88 35.77 -17.64
N GLY A 380 -10.36 37.00 -17.83
CA GLY A 380 -11.47 37.28 -18.76
C GLY A 380 -12.81 36.74 -18.28
N GLU A 381 -13.66 36.33 -19.23
CA GLU A 381 -14.99 35.75 -18.99
C GLU A 381 -14.99 34.25 -19.28
N MET A 382 -14.69 33.44 -18.27
CA MET A 382 -14.64 31.99 -18.41
C MET A 382 -15.77 31.30 -17.63
N GLY A 383 -16.36 30.27 -18.23
CA GLY A 383 -17.28 29.34 -17.56
C GLY A 383 -16.55 28.43 -16.56
N TRP A 384 -17.31 27.61 -15.83
CA TRP A 384 -16.74 26.55 -15.00
C TRP A 384 -15.92 25.59 -15.87
N ARG A 385 -14.68 25.34 -15.45
CA ARG A 385 -13.80 24.33 -16.05
C ARG A 385 -13.19 23.46 -14.97
N LYS A 386 -12.93 22.20 -15.31
CA LYS A 386 -12.26 21.24 -14.43
C LYS A 386 -10.76 21.24 -14.69
N GLU A 387 -9.95 21.39 -13.65
CA GLU A 387 -8.50 21.18 -13.71
C GLU A 387 -8.09 19.89 -13.02
N LYS A 388 -7.02 19.27 -13.51
CA LYS A 388 -6.50 18.00 -12.98
C LYS A 388 -4.97 18.06 -12.87
N PHE A 389 -4.44 17.68 -11.71
CA PHE A 389 -3.02 17.66 -11.41
C PHE A 389 -2.61 16.30 -10.82
N TYR A 390 -1.43 15.82 -11.19
CA TYR A 390 -0.79 14.67 -10.54
C TYR A 390 0.01 15.17 -9.33
N LEU A 391 -0.18 14.54 -8.18
CA LEU A 391 0.48 14.85 -6.93
C LEU A 391 1.23 13.61 -6.43
N PRO A 392 2.56 13.53 -6.60
CA PRO A 392 3.38 12.49 -5.99
C PRO A 392 3.23 12.44 -4.45
N VAL A 393 3.77 11.42 -3.80
CA VAL A 393 3.94 11.42 -2.33
C VAL A 393 4.57 12.72 -1.84
N GLY A 394 3.98 13.34 -0.82
CA GLY A 394 4.50 14.57 -0.24
C GLY A 394 3.48 15.35 0.58
N ASN A 395 3.94 16.45 1.15
CA ASN A 395 3.10 17.41 1.85
C ASN A 395 2.84 18.60 0.93
N TYR A 396 1.57 18.89 0.66
CA TYR A 396 1.18 19.94 -0.29
C TYR A 396 0.44 21.08 0.38
N SER A 397 0.86 22.29 0.04
CA SER A 397 0.13 23.51 0.34
C SER A 397 -0.63 23.98 -0.89
N ILE A 398 -1.95 24.11 -0.77
CA ILE A 398 -2.84 24.40 -1.89
C ILE A 398 -3.45 25.78 -1.69
N LYS A 399 -3.35 26.64 -2.71
CA LYS A 399 -3.84 28.02 -2.62
C LYS A 399 -4.47 28.51 -3.93
N TRP A 400 -5.54 29.27 -3.80
CA TRP A 400 -6.08 30.11 -4.86
C TRP A 400 -5.98 31.57 -4.46
N LYS A 401 -5.66 32.43 -5.43
CA LYS A 401 -5.56 33.88 -5.23
C LYS A 401 -6.12 34.60 -6.44
N TYR A 402 -7.04 35.51 -6.18
CA TYR A 402 -7.51 36.49 -7.15
C TYR A 402 -6.78 37.82 -6.91
N ARG A 403 -6.27 38.44 -7.97
CA ARG A 403 -5.55 39.71 -7.89
C ARG A 403 -5.95 40.62 -9.03
N LYS A 404 -6.16 41.89 -8.68
CA LYS A 404 -6.40 42.96 -9.65
C LYS A 404 -5.15 43.75 -10.00
N ASP A 405 -5.15 44.29 -11.21
CA ASP A 405 -4.11 45.18 -11.71
C ASP A 405 -4.38 46.66 -11.35
N GLY A 406 -3.69 47.58 -12.03
CA GLY A 406 -3.69 49.01 -11.71
C GLY A 406 -4.91 49.81 -12.14
N GLY A 407 -5.85 49.26 -12.91
CA GLY A 407 -7.10 49.97 -13.23
C GLY A 407 -7.99 49.33 -14.30
N THR A 408 -9.25 49.74 -14.32
CA THR A 408 -10.36 49.26 -15.18
C THR A 408 -11.00 47.95 -14.68
N SER A 409 -12.13 48.05 -13.98
CA SER A 409 -12.99 46.89 -13.70
C SER A 409 -13.73 46.40 -14.96
N ARG A 410 -13.73 45.09 -15.21
CA ARG A 410 -14.56 44.44 -16.24
C ARG A 410 -15.08 43.10 -15.77
N GLY A 411 -16.34 42.81 -16.08
CA GLY A 411 -17.01 41.60 -15.58
C GLY A 411 -17.47 41.79 -14.14
N LEU A 412 -17.42 40.72 -13.36
CA LEU A 412 -17.83 40.67 -11.95
C LEU A 412 -16.64 40.80 -10.98
N ASP A 413 -15.42 40.98 -11.49
CA ASP A 413 -14.17 41.03 -10.73
C ASP A 413 -14.04 39.91 -9.68
N THR A 414 -14.44 38.69 -10.07
CA THR A 414 -14.54 37.55 -9.15
C THR A 414 -14.05 36.26 -9.80
N GLY A 415 -13.25 35.52 -9.05
CA GLY A 415 -12.89 34.13 -9.27
C GLY A 415 -13.60 33.20 -8.29
N TRP A 416 -14.14 32.09 -8.78
CA TRP A 416 -14.79 31.05 -7.99
C TRP A 416 -14.05 29.73 -8.12
N ILE A 417 -14.11 28.94 -7.05
CA ILE A 417 -13.61 27.57 -6.94
C ILE A 417 -14.68 26.67 -6.32
N ASP A 418 -14.69 25.40 -6.71
CA ASP A 418 -15.67 24.42 -6.26
C ASP A 418 -15.18 22.97 -6.44
N ASP A 419 -15.79 22.02 -5.73
CA ASP A 419 -15.55 20.56 -5.75
C ASP A 419 -14.05 20.20 -5.80
N ILE A 420 -13.30 20.66 -4.79
CA ILE A 420 -11.86 20.38 -4.66
C ILE A 420 -11.69 18.97 -4.13
N ARG A 421 -11.00 18.11 -4.89
CA ARG A 421 -10.72 16.74 -4.51
C ARG A 421 -9.26 16.37 -4.67
N ILE A 422 -8.76 15.58 -3.74
CA ILE A 422 -7.53 14.81 -3.89
C ILE A 422 -7.93 13.36 -3.73
N ILE A 423 -7.67 12.58 -4.78
CA ILE A 423 -8.09 11.19 -4.87
C ILE A 423 -6.85 10.31 -4.91
N GLU A 424 -6.78 9.40 -3.94
CA GLU A 424 -5.92 8.24 -3.99
C GLU A 424 -6.57 7.17 -4.89
N LYS A 425 -5.81 6.70 -5.86
CA LYS A 425 -6.27 5.69 -6.81
C LYS A 425 -6.00 4.30 -6.26
N LYS A 426 -6.90 3.83 -5.39
CA LYS A 426 -6.88 2.49 -4.78
C LYS A 426 -8.25 1.85 -4.76
N TYR A 427 -8.29 0.54 -4.94
CA TYR A 427 -9.53 -0.25 -4.93
C TYR A 427 -9.62 -1.12 -3.68
N HIS A 428 -10.73 -1.00 -2.95
CA HIS A 428 -11.00 -1.80 -1.76
C HIS A 428 -11.35 -3.23 -2.13
N LEU A 429 -10.60 -4.19 -1.60
CA LEU A 429 -10.82 -5.60 -1.78
C LEU A 429 -11.56 -6.21 -0.61
N ASN A 430 -12.56 -7.03 -0.92
CA ASN A 430 -13.20 -7.85 0.07
C ASN A 430 -12.26 -8.98 0.51
N LYS A 431 -11.82 -8.93 1.77
CA LYS A 431 -10.93 -9.94 2.36
C LYS A 431 -11.48 -11.37 2.34
N SER A 432 -12.79 -11.57 2.15
CA SER A 432 -13.38 -12.91 1.99
C SER A 432 -12.89 -13.65 0.74
N TYR A 433 -12.25 -12.96 -0.20
CA TYR A 433 -11.62 -13.57 -1.36
C TYR A 433 -10.25 -14.18 -1.06
N LEU A 434 -9.68 -13.88 0.11
CA LEU A 434 -8.47 -14.54 0.61
C LEU A 434 -8.82 -15.88 1.25
N LYS A 435 -7.92 -16.85 1.10
CA LYS A 435 -7.99 -18.15 1.78
C LYS A 435 -6.71 -18.40 2.58
N LYS A 436 -6.80 -19.23 3.61
CA LYS A 436 -5.62 -19.75 4.31
C LYS A 436 -4.77 -20.55 3.32
N GLY A 437 -3.46 -20.32 3.35
CA GLY A 437 -2.49 -20.97 2.47
C GLY A 437 -2.20 -20.13 1.24
N ASP A 438 -1.97 -20.79 0.11
CA ASP A 438 -1.65 -20.13 -1.14
C ASP A 438 -2.82 -19.35 -1.72
N ASN A 439 -2.56 -18.08 -2.04
CA ASN A 439 -3.46 -17.19 -2.75
C ASN A 439 -2.84 -16.78 -4.07
N VAL A 440 -3.69 -16.38 -5.02
CA VAL A 440 -3.29 -16.04 -6.37
C VAL A 440 -3.99 -14.75 -6.78
N ILE A 441 -3.21 -13.75 -7.18
CA ILE A 441 -3.73 -12.60 -7.92
C ILE A 441 -3.34 -12.73 -9.38
N ALA A 442 -4.28 -12.49 -10.30
CA ALA A 442 -4.04 -12.53 -11.73
C ALA A 442 -4.60 -11.28 -12.40
N VAL A 443 -3.96 -10.82 -13.47
CA VAL A 443 -4.38 -9.67 -14.26
C VAL A 443 -4.40 -10.04 -15.73
N LYS A 444 -5.43 -9.57 -16.43
CA LYS A 444 -5.47 -9.53 -17.89
C LYS A 444 -5.46 -8.06 -18.31
N LEU A 445 -4.36 -7.61 -18.88
CA LEU A 445 -4.23 -6.30 -19.51
C LEU A 445 -4.68 -6.42 -20.97
N TYR A 446 -5.45 -5.47 -21.45
CA TYR A 446 -5.81 -5.31 -22.85
C TYR A 446 -5.08 -4.08 -23.36
N ASN A 447 -4.10 -4.24 -24.24
CA ASN A 447 -3.57 -3.15 -25.04
C ASN A 447 -4.24 -3.17 -26.42
N ASN A 448 -5.06 -2.18 -26.72
CA ASN A 448 -5.81 -2.07 -27.96
C ASN A 448 -5.11 -1.17 -28.98
N ASP A 449 -4.00 -0.53 -28.61
CA ASP A 449 -3.18 0.28 -29.50
C ASP A 449 -1.75 -0.24 -29.68
N ASN A 450 -0.98 0.44 -30.54
CA ASN A 450 0.44 0.20 -30.72
C ASN A 450 1.31 1.36 -30.20
N GLU A 451 0.84 2.10 -29.20
CA GLU A 451 1.54 3.24 -28.61
C GLU A 451 2.39 2.78 -27.44
N SER A 452 1.79 2.10 -26.45
CA SER A 452 2.49 1.45 -25.34
C SER A 452 1.67 0.31 -24.74
N ALA A 453 2.31 -0.57 -23.98
CA ALA A 453 1.66 -1.57 -23.16
C ALA A 453 2.35 -1.57 -21.80
N LYS A 454 1.80 -0.80 -20.86
CA LYS A 454 2.36 -0.64 -19.52
C LYS A 454 1.45 -1.25 -18.47
N PHE A 455 2.07 -1.87 -17.47
CA PHE A 455 1.36 -2.49 -16.38
C PHE A 455 2.15 -2.41 -15.06
N ASP A 456 1.43 -2.18 -13.97
CA ASP A 456 1.89 -2.43 -12.61
C ASP A 456 0.69 -2.76 -11.69
N LEU A 457 0.89 -3.62 -10.70
CA LEU A 457 -0.12 -3.95 -9.70
C LEU A 457 0.51 -4.07 -8.32
N LYS A 458 -0.07 -3.36 -7.36
CA LYS A 458 0.31 -3.43 -5.95
C LYS A 458 -0.86 -3.95 -5.12
N LEU A 459 -0.62 -4.94 -4.27
CA LEU A 459 -1.56 -5.40 -3.25
C LEU A 459 -1.09 -4.90 -1.88
N GLU A 460 -1.98 -4.33 -1.08
CA GLU A 460 -1.65 -3.73 0.21
C GLU A 460 -2.68 -4.12 1.27
N ALA A 461 -2.21 -4.56 2.44
CA ALA A 461 -3.05 -4.86 3.58
C ALA A 461 -2.79 -3.85 4.70
N LYS A 462 -3.85 -3.21 5.20
CA LYS A 462 -3.82 -2.43 6.43
C LYS A 462 -4.18 -3.35 7.59
N LEU A 463 -3.27 -3.45 8.55
CA LEU A 463 -3.46 -4.30 9.71
C LEU A 463 -4.20 -3.57 10.82
N LYS A 464 -4.99 -4.32 11.60
CA LYS A 464 -5.65 -3.80 12.80
C LYS A 464 -4.61 -3.38 13.82
N ARG A 465 -4.40 -2.08 13.97
CA ARG A 465 -3.67 -1.50 15.11
C ARG A 465 -4.61 -1.50 16.32
N ARG A 466 -4.11 -1.90 17.49
CA ARG A 466 -4.82 -1.72 18.74
C ARG A 466 -4.16 -0.63 19.56
N LYS A 467 -4.99 0.17 20.21
CA LYS A 467 -4.57 1.04 21.31
C LYS A 467 -4.61 0.21 22.59
N ALA A 468 -3.67 0.43 23.49
CA ALA A 468 -3.68 -0.18 24.81
C ALA A 468 -3.71 0.93 25.86
N MET A 469 -4.37 0.64 26.98
CA MET A 469 -4.49 1.54 28.12
C MET A 469 -4.19 0.76 29.39
N LEU A 470 -3.46 1.40 30.29
CA LEU A 470 -3.16 0.90 31.62
C LEU A 470 -3.84 1.83 32.64
N VAL A 471 -4.85 1.32 33.31
CA VAL A 471 -5.55 2.00 34.40
C VAL A 471 -4.85 1.67 35.71
N MET A 472 -4.43 2.70 36.43
CA MET A 472 -3.71 2.57 37.69
C MET A 472 -4.58 3.09 38.84
N SER A 473 -4.64 2.34 39.94
CA SER A 473 -5.37 2.70 41.14
C SER A 473 -4.48 2.59 42.38
N ASP A 474 -4.69 3.46 43.36
CA ASP A 474 -4.07 3.42 44.69
C ASP A 474 -5.00 2.82 45.76
N GLY A 475 -6.18 2.33 45.37
CA GLY A 475 -7.17 1.78 46.29
C GLY A 475 -8.53 1.52 45.64
N GLN A 476 -9.61 1.86 46.37
CA GLN A 476 -10.98 1.76 45.87
C GLN A 476 -11.36 3.03 45.10
N ALA A 477 -12.01 2.88 43.94
CA ALA A 477 -12.57 4.00 43.21
C ALA A 477 -13.69 4.65 44.04
N ASN A 478 -13.41 5.81 44.62
CA ASN A 478 -14.31 6.52 45.55
C ASN A 478 -14.66 7.94 45.07
N ARG A 479 -14.20 8.34 43.87
CA ARG A 479 -14.45 9.65 43.27
C ARG A 479 -15.43 9.54 42.10
N CYS A 480 -16.46 10.36 42.14
CA CYS A 480 -17.46 10.51 41.09
C CYS A 480 -16.90 11.37 39.94
N CYS A 481 -17.07 10.94 38.69
CA CYS A 481 -16.65 11.64 37.48
C CYS A 481 -17.83 12.00 36.56
N GLY A 482 -19.07 11.61 36.91
CA GLY A 482 -20.29 12.02 36.21
C GLY A 482 -20.65 11.16 35.00
N TYR A 483 -20.13 9.94 34.92
CA TYR A 483 -20.35 9.02 33.79
C TYR A 483 -21.57 8.11 33.96
N SER A 484 -21.96 7.78 35.20
CA SER A 484 -23.13 6.96 35.52
C SER A 484 -24.26 7.75 36.20
N THR A 485 -25.51 7.28 36.04
CA THR A 485 -26.68 7.92 36.67
C THR A 485 -26.70 7.63 38.18
N GLY A 486 -26.33 8.62 39.01
CA GLY A 486 -26.32 8.48 40.46
C GLY A 486 -25.88 9.75 41.19
N SER A 487 -26.13 9.81 42.51
CA SER A 487 -25.76 10.95 43.36
C SER A 487 -24.31 10.79 43.86
N CYS A 488 -23.44 11.79 43.63
CA CYS A 488 -21.99 11.75 43.89
C CYS A 488 -21.58 11.77 45.38
N TRP A 489 -22.32 11.07 46.24
CA TRP A 489 -22.05 10.96 47.69
C TRP A 489 -21.81 9.53 48.16
N SER A 490 -21.90 8.52 47.28
CA SER A 490 -21.62 7.13 47.62
C SER A 490 -20.42 6.56 46.85
N SER A 491 -19.61 5.76 47.53
CA SER A 491 -18.46 5.05 46.94
C SER A 491 -18.85 4.10 45.81
N SER A 492 -20.10 3.60 45.79
CA SER A 492 -20.64 2.78 44.71
C SER A 492 -20.73 3.50 43.36
N VAL A 493 -20.89 4.83 43.34
CA VAL A 493 -20.97 5.60 42.09
C VAL A 493 -19.58 5.77 41.47
N GLY A 494 -18.55 6.00 42.27
CA GLY A 494 -17.16 6.05 41.78
C GLY A 494 -16.68 4.72 41.18
N ILE A 495 -17.07 3.60 41.78
CA ILE A 495 -16.83 2.26 41.24
C ILE A 495 -17.48 2.09 39.86
N ASN A 496 -18.77 2.44 39.74
CA ASN A 496 -19.50 2.29 38.49
C ASN A 496 -18.99 3.24 37.39
N ASP A 497 -18.60 4.47 37.73
CA ASP A 497 -17.98 5.41 36.78
C ASP A 497 -16.65 4.85 36.23
N ALA A 498 -15.80 4.29 37.09
CA ALA A 498 -14.53 3.70 36.65
C ALA A 498 -14.75 2.47 35.74
N ILE A 499 -15.72 1.62 36.08
CA ILE A 499 -16.11 0.48 35.24
C ILE A 499 -16.66 0.97 33.89
N GLN A 500 -17.52 1.98 33.89
CA GLN A 500 -18.12 2.54 32.67
C GLN A 500 -17.05 3.19 31.79
N ALA A 501 -16.12 3.97 32.34
CA ALA A 501 -15.01 4.54 31.58
C ALA A 501 -14.11 3.45 30.94
N GLY A 502 -13.89 2.35 31.65
CA GLY A 502 -13.22 1.17 31.09
C GLY A 502 -14.03 0.53 29.95
N CYS A 503 -15.36 0.50 30.07
CA CYS A 503 -16.24 0.03 29.01
C CYS A 503 -16.22 0.94 27.78
N ASP A 504 -16.31 2.25 27.96
CA ASP A 504 -16.26 3.23 26.87
C ASP A 504 -14.92 3.14 26.11
N ALA A 505 -13.82 2.94 26.83
CA ALA A 505 -12.51 2.72 26.21
C ALA A 505 -12.48 1.42 25.37
N ARG A 506 -13.06 0.32 25.86
CA ARG A 506 -13.16 -0.94 25.12
C ARG A 506 -14.10 -0.85 23.92
N ASP A 507 -15.19 -0.09 24.01
CA ASP A 507 -16.09 0.19 22.88
C ASP A 507 -15.36 0.94 21.74
N GLN A 508 -14.29 1.69 22.06
CA GLN A 508 -13.39 2.32 21.09
C GLN A 508 -12.25 1.39 20.60
N GLY A 509 -12.29 0.10 20.95
CA GLY A 509 -11.28 -0.89 20.56
C GLY A 509 -9.95 -0.79 21.31
N ILE A 510 -9.94 -0.17 22.49
CA ILE A 510 -8.75 -0.02 23.35
C ILE A 510 -8.64 -1.23 24.29
N LEU A 511 -7.49 -1.91 24.27
CA LEU A 511 -7.19 -2.99 25.21
C LEU A 511 -6.90 -2.41 26.60
N VAL A 512 -7.72 -2.73 27.61
CA VAL A 512 -7.59 -2.16 28.96
C VAL A 512 -6.93 -3.15 29.93
N TYR A 513 -5.88 -2.70 30.60
CA TYR A 513 -5.26 -3.33 31.77
C TYR A 513 -5.62 -2.53 33.02
N SER A 514 -5.81 -3.20 34.15
CA SER A 514 -6.04 -2.53 35.44
C SER A 514 -5.07 -3.01 36.50
N VAL A 515 -4.41 -2.09 37.19
CA VAL A 515 -3.42 -2.39 38.23
C VAL A 515 -3.71 -1.55 39.44
N ALA A 516 -3.76 -2.17 40.62
CA ALA A 516 -3.85 -1.43 41.88
C ALA A 516 -2.72 -1.72 42.85
N PHE A 517 -2.31 -0.67 43.57
CA PHE A 517 -1.34 -0.76 44.64
C PHE A 517 -2.01 -0.61 46.01
N GLY A 518 -1.78 -1.56 46.92
CA GLY A 518 -2.28 -1.51 48.31
C GLY A 518 -3.39 -2.52 48.65
N SER A 519 -3.57 -2.77 49.95
CA SER A 519 -4.52 -3.78 50.46
C SER A 519 -6.00 -3.40 50.34
N ALA A 520 -6.28 -2.11 50.14
CA ALA A 520 -7.64 -1.59 50.01
C ALA A 520 -8.23 -1.79 48.60
N ALA A 521 -7.45 -2.19 47.60
CA ALA A 521 -7.94 -2.31 46.23
C ALA A 521 -8.95 -3.45 46.06
N ASP A 522 -10.04 -3.17 45.34
CA ASP A 522 -11.08 -4.15 45.04
C ASP A 522 -10.78 -4.86 43.72
N LYS A 523 -10.39 -6.14 43.83
CA LYS A 523 -10.11 -7.02 42.69
C LYS A 523 -11.29 -7.12 41.72
N THR A 524 -12.50 -7.13 42.25
CA THR A 524 -13.72 -7.24 41.45
C THR A 524 -13.85 -6.02 40.56
N THR A 525 -13.72 -4.83 41.13
CA THR A 525 -13.75 -3.57 40.37
C THR A 525 -12.64 -3.52 39.32
N LEU A 526 -11.40 -3.90 39.65
CA LEU A 526 -10.29 -3.93 38.68
C LEU A 526 -10.56 -4.89 37.52
N GLN A 527 -11.03 -6.10 37.82
CA GLN A 527 -11.43 -7.06 36.81
C GLN A 527 -12.51 -6.50 35.89
N LYS A 528 -13.50 -5.80 36.45
CA LYS A 528 -14.57 -5.18 35.67
C LYS A 528 -14.08 -4.01 34.80
N ILE A 529 -13.16 -3.22 35.31
CA ILE A 529 -12.48 -2.15 34.57
C ILE A 529 -11.68 -2.72 33.39
N ALA A 530 -11.15 -3.94 33.47
CA ALA A 530 -10.36 -4.54 32.40
C ALA A 530 -11.20 -5.36 31.39
N CYS A 531 -12.21 -6.10 31.83
CA CYS A 531 -12.90 -7.10 31.00
C CYS A 531 -14.41 -7.29 31.26
N TRP A 532 -15.11 -6.38 31.95
CA TRP A 532 -16.57 -6.54 32.14
C TRP A 532 -17.31 -6.54 30.80
N ASN A 533 -18.37 -7.35 30.72
CA ASN A 533 -19.26 -7.47 29.56
C ASN A 533 -20.17 -6.24 29.42
N CYS A 534 -19.57 -5.14 29.00
CA CYS A 534 -20.24 -4.06 28.28
C CYS A 534 -20.18 -4.40 26.78
N SER A 535 -21.00 -3.79 25.93
CA SER A 535 -21.26 -4.14 24.52
C SER A 535 -20.07 -4.28 23.54
N ALA A 536 -18.82 -4.30 23.99
CA ALA A 536 -17.57 -4.20 23.25
C ALA A 536 -16.96 -5.56 22.80
N ASN A 537 -16.38 -5.55 21.59
CA ASN A 537 -15.75 -6.67 20.88
C ASN A 537 -14.20 -6.57 20.83
N ASP A 538 -13.52 -6.46 21.97
CA ASP A 538 -12.04 -6.36 22.02
C ASP A 538 -11.32 -7.61 22.54
N TRP A 539 -12.06 -8.71 22.73
CA TRP A 539 -11.58 -9.93 23.39
C TRP A 539 -10.22 -10.42 22.85
N ILE A 540 -9.30 -10.70 23.79
CA ILE A 540 -8.27 -11.71 23.57
C ILE A 540 -9.01 -13.05 23.58
N SER A 541 -8.80 -13.89 22.57
CA SER A 541 -9.51 -15.16 22.44
C SER A 541 -9.42 -15.97 23.74
N GLY A 542 -10.55 -16.20 24.39
CA GLY A 542 -10.63 -16.95 25.65
C GLY A 542 -10.73 -16.10 26.91
N GLU A 543 -10.66 -14.77 26.84
CA GLU A 543 -10.85 -13.91 28.01
C GLU A 543 -12.18 -13.15 27.94
N GLU A 544 -13.23 -13.64 28.62
CA GLU A 544 -14.56 -12.99 28.65
C GLU A 544 -15.13 -12.99 30.08
N GLY A 545 -15.67 -11.84 30.52
CA GLY A 545 -16.33 -11.69 31.82
C GLY A 545 -15.43 -12.07 33.00
N ASP A 546 -15.80 -13.14 33.72
CA ASP A 546 -15.06 -13.63 34.89
C ASP A 546 -13.70 -14.26 34.53
N ASN A 547 -13.45 -14.56 33.25
CA ASN A 547 -12.18 -15.10 32.76
C ASN A 547 -11.25 -13.99 32.24
N CYS A 548 -10.85 -13.04 33.09
CA CYS A 548 -10.01 -11.90 32.71
C CYS A 548 -8.61 -12.05 33.30
N SER A 549 -7.55 -11.99 32.49
CA SER A 549 -6.17 -12.08 33.00
C SER A 549 -5.49 -10.71 33.17
N ARG A 550 -6.14 -9.65 32.69
CA ARG A 550 -5.56 -8.30 32.52
C ARG A 550 -5.74 -7.37 33.72
N PHE A 551 -6.01 -7.93 34.90
CA PHE A 551 -6.12 -7.17 36.15
C PHE A 551 -5.13 -7.67 37.19
N TYR A 552 -4.55 -6.75 37.95
CA TYR A 552 -3.50 -7.05 38.92
C TYR A 552 -3.65 -6.22 40.18
N GLN A 553 -3.28 -6.80 41.32
CA GLN A 553 -3.16 -6.08 42.59
C GLN A 553 -1.89 -6.54 43.28
N SER A 554 -1.14 -5.58 43.85
CA SER A 554 -0.05 -5.91 44.74
C SER A 554 0.11 -4.83 45.82
N SER A 555 0.59 -5.21 47.00
CA SER A 555 1.09 -4.27 48.02
C SER A 555 2.62 -4.26 48.10
N ASN A 556 3.30 -4.96 47.17
CA ASN A 556 4.75 -5.10 47.10
C ASN A 556 5.30 -4.46 45.82
N VAL A 557 6.17 -3.46 46.00
CA VAL A 557 6.76 -2.69 44.90
C VAL A 557 7.54 -3.57 43.91
N THR A 558 8.18 -4.65 44.38
CA THR A 558 8.93 -5.57 43.52
C THR A 558 8.01 -6.41 42.63
N GLU A 559 6.86 -6.83 43.15
CA GLU A 559 5.84 -7.55 42.39
C GLU A 559 5.14 -6.61 41.41
N LEU A 560 4.84 -5.38 41.83
CA LEU A 560 4.28 -4.33 40.98
C LEU A 560 5.19 -4.01 39.78
N LYS A 561 6.51 -3.91 40.00
CA LYS A 561 7.50 -3.76 38.92
C LYS A 561 7.46 -4.93 37.92
N LYS A 562 7.28 -6.17 38.38
CA LYS A 562 7.13 -7.34 37.50
C LYS A 562 5.83 -7.30 36.70
N ILE A 563 4.73 -6.87 37.32
CA ILE A 563 3.43 -6.69 36.66
C ILE A 563 3.54 -5.67 35.52
N TYR A 564 4.12 -4.48 35.76
CA TYR A 564 4.26 -3.48 34.70
C TYR A 564 5.20 -3.93 33.57
N LYS A 565 6.31 -4.61 33.89
CA LYS A 565 7.18 -5.22 32.86
C LYS A 565 6.44 -6.26 32.02
N LYS A 566 5.60 -7.07 32.66
CA LYS A 566 4.76 -8.06 31.97
C LYS A 566 3.77 -7.37 31.03
N ILE A 567 3.01 -6.38 31.52
CA ILE A 567 2.05 -5.62 30.70
C ILE A 567 2.75 -4.92 29.54
N ALA A 568 3.89 -4.27 29.77
CA ALA A 568 4.66 -3.62 28.72
C ALA A 568 5.15 -4.62 27.65
N SER A 569 5.62 -5.80 28.08
CA SER A 569 6.03 -6.87 27.16
C SER A 569 4.85 -7.44 26.37
N GLU A 570 3.68 -7.58 27.00
CA GLU A 570 2.45 -8.01 26.33
C GLU A 570 1.99 -6.98 25.30
N ILE A 571 1.99 -5.68 25.64
CA ILE A 571 1.63 -4.61 24.71
C ILE A 571 2.63 -4.55 23.55
N ALA A 572 3.93 -4.66 23.82
CA ALA A 572 4.97 -4.66 22.80
C ALA A 572 4.84 -5.86 21.85
N ASN A 573 4.71 -7.08 22.41
CA ASN A 573 4.53 -8.30 21.62
C ASN A 573 3.22 -8.29 20.81
N LEU A 574 2.11 -7.85 21.42
CA LEU A 574 0.84 -7.69 20.70
C LEU A 574 0.94 -6.64 19.59
N SER A 575 1.71 -5.57 19.78
CA SER A 575 1.94 -4.56 18.76
C SER A 575 2.78 -5.11 17.61
N LEU A 576 3.87 -5.81 17.91
CA LEU A 576 4.73 -6.51 16.94
C LEU A 576 3.95 -7.57 16.15
N GLU A 577 3.24 -8.48 16.82
CA GLU A 577 2.44 -9.52 16.17
C GLU A 577 1.34 -8.98 15.26
N ARG A 578 0.77 -7.79 15.58
CA ARG A 578 -0.31 -7.18 14.81
C ARG A 578 0.17 -6.23 13.72
N GLN A 579 1.43 -5.84 13.73
CA GLN A 579 2.05 -4.97 12.73
C GLN A 579 2.84 -5.75 11.68
N VAL A 580 3.17 -7.01 11.95
CA VAL A 580 3.87 -7.88 11.00
C VAL A 580 2.85 -8.71 10.21
N LEU A 581 2.77 -8.46 8.90
CA LEU A 581 2.11 -9.31 7.94
C LEU A 581 3.07 -10.47 7.60
N GLY A 582 2.73 -11.69 8.03
CA GLY A 582 3.49 -12.89 7.67
C GLY A 582 3.16 -13.34 6.25
N VAL A 583 3.79 -12.74 5.24
CA VAL A 583 3.66 -13.19 3.85
C VAL A 583 4.80 -14.13 3.51
N GLY A 584 4.46 -15.40 3.29
CA GLY A 584 5.38 -16.37 2.71
C GLY A 584 5.32 -16.31 1.18
N GLY A 585 6.48 -16.39 0.52
CA GLY A 585 6.61 -16.26 -0.94
C GLY A 585 7.32 -14.96 -1.33
N ASN A 586 8.26 -15.04 -2.26
CA ASN A 586 9.13 -13.92 -2.61
C ASN A 586 8.37 -12.87 -3.46
N ILE A 587 7.81 -11.85 -2.81
CA ILE A 587 7.17 -10.69 -3.47
C ILE A 587 8.17 -9.54 -3.63
N SER A 588 9.43 -9.84 -3.99
CA SER A 588 10.39 -8.83 -4.41
C SER A 588 10.47 -8.77 -5.94
N TRP A 589 10.73 -7.58 -6.46
CA TRP A 589 11.02 -7.29 -7.87
C TRP A 589 12.12 -8.21 -8.47
N ALA A 590 13.12 -8.60 -7.67
CA ALA A 590 14.18 -9.56 -8.04
C ALA A 590 13.69 -11.01 -8.28
N ASN A 591 12.39 -11.27 -8.08
CA ASN A 591 11.71 -12.54 -8.33
C ASN A 591 10.46 -12.34 -9.20
N ASN A 592 10.51 -11.40 -10.15
CA ASN A 592 9.62 -11.39 -11.32
C ASN A 592 9.97 -12.56 -12.25
N TYR A 593 9.71 -13.77 -11.78
CA TYR A 593 9.60 -14.92 -12.67
C TYR A 593 8.24 -14.79 -13.36
N LEU A 594 8.24 -14.75 -14.69
CA LEU A 594 7.09 -15.27 -15.44
C LEU A 594 7.00 -16.73 -15.01
N TYR A 595 6.10 -17.01 -14.07
CA TYR A 595 5.76 -18.38 -13.75
C TYR A 595 5.21 -18.98 -15.00
N ASN A 596 5.34 -20.30 -15.17
CA ASN A 596 4.08 -21.01 -15.14
C ASN A 596 3.13 -20.58 -16.25
N ASP A 597 1.87 -20.63 -15.93
CA ASP A 597 0.74 -19.98 -16.58
C ASP A 597 0.86 -18.51 -17.11
N SER A 598 1.97 -17.77 -16.93
CA SER A 598 2.12 -16.39 -17.43
C SER A 598 2.56 -16.40 -18.89
N HIS A 599 1.79 -15.75 -19.78
CA HIS A 599 2.07 -15.73 -21.22
C HIS A 599 1.83 -14.34 -21.84
N ILE A 600 2.63 -14.03 -22.87
CA ILE A 600 2.45 -12.88 -23.77
C ILE A 600 1.70 -13.41 -24.99
N LEU A 601 0.43 -13.02 -25.16
CA LEU A 601 -0.33 -13.36 -26.35
C LEU A 601 -0.07 -12.29 -27.41
N PHE A 602 0.30 -12.69 -28.63
CA PHE A 602 0.51 -11.77 -29.75
C PHE A 602 -0.64 -11.96 -30.75
N ASN A 603 -1.58 -11.02 -30.79
CA ASN A 603 -2.64 -11.02 -31.80
C ASN A 603 -2.12 -10.34 -33.06
N TYR A 604 -1.91 -11.13 -34.12
CA TYR A 604 -1.76 -10.63 -35.48
C TYR A 604 -3.14 -10.59 -36.14
N ASN A 605 -3.33 -9.66 -37.09
CA ASN A 605 -4.61 -9.52 -37.77
C ASN A 605 -5.02 -10.82 -38.45
N GLU A 606 -6.04 -11.48 -37.91
CA GLU A 606 -6.82 -12.45 -38.65
C GLU A 606 -7.46 -11.72 -39.82
N THR A 607 -7.30 -12.26 -41.03
CA THR A 607 -8.10 -11.85 -42.19
C THR A 607 -9.57 -11.92 -41.80
N PRO A 608 -10.33 -10.81 -41.87
CA PRO A 608 -11.74 -10.83 -41.49
C PRO A 608 -12.46 -11.91 -42.27
N ILE A 609 -13.03 -12.87 -41.54
CA ILE A 609 -13.82 -13.94 -42.13
C ILE A 609 -15.10 -13.31 -42.67
N ASN A 610 -15.20 -13.21 -43.99
CA ASN A 610 -16.44 -12.78 -44.64
C ASN A 610 -17.49 -13.89 -44.48
N PHE A 611 -18.55 -13.61 -43.74
CA PHE A 611 -19.74 -14.46 -43.71
C PHE A 611 -20.55 -14.22 -44.99
N SER A 612 -20.87 -15.30 -45.70
CA SER A 612 -21.85 -15.24 -46.79
C SER A 612 -23.27 -15.10 -46.23
N PHE A 613 -24.23 -14.73 -47.08
CA PHE A 613 -25.63 -14.65 -46.68
C PHE A 613 -26.10 -15.98 -46.07
N GLY A 614 -26.56 -15.92 -44.82
CA GLY A 614 -27.07 -17.08 -44.08
C GLY A 614 -26.01 -17.88 -43.32
N GLU A 615 -24.75 -17.43 -43.24
CA GLU A 615 -23.71 -18.04 -42.40
C GLU A 615 -23.56 -17.27 -41.07
N PHE A 616 -23.29 -17.97 -39.97
CA PHE A 616 -23.04 -17.35 -38.67
C PHE A 616 -22.00 -18.15 -37.87
N SER A 617 -21.42 -17.53 -36.84
CA SER A 617 -20.48 -18.18 -35.93
C SER A 617 -21.19 -18.73 -34.69
N LEU A 618 -20.87 -19.96 -34.30
CA LEU A 618 -21.29 -20.62 -33.07
C LEU A 618 -20.05 -21.00 -32.27
N THR A 619 -19.90 -20.46 -31.06
CA THR A 619 -18.82 -20.83 -30.13
C THR A 619 -19.30 -21.92 -29.17
N ILE A 620 -18.52 -22.98 -29.04
CA ILE A 620 -18.77 -24.13 -28.19
C ILE A 620 -17.66 -24.20 -27.14
N GLU A 621 -18.07 -24.33 -25.88
CA GLU A 621 -17.18 -24.51 -24.74
C GLU A 621 -17.50 -25.84 -24.06
N ASN A 622 -16.51 -26.72 -23.97
CA ASN A 622 -16.64 -28.05 -23.39
C ASN A 622 -15.59 -28.26 -22.29
N ASN A 623 -16.02 -28.78 -21.14
CA ASN A 623 -15.12 -29.29 -20.11
C ASN A 623 -14.54 -30.64 -20.54
N PHE A 624 -13.32 -30.94 -20.07
CA PHE A 624 -12.67 -32.21 -20.34
C PHE A 624 -13.46 -33.37 -19.72
N THR A 625 -13.71 -34.41 -20.52
CA THR A 625 -14.56 -35.56 -20.13
C THR A 625 -13.78 -36.61 -19.34
N SER A 626 -12.45 -36.55 -19.41
CA SER A 626 -11.50 -37.36 -18.65
C SER A 626 -10.19 -36.59 -18.50
N PRO A 627 -9.32 -36.94 -17.51
CA PRO A 627 -8.12 -36.16 -17.24
C PRO A 627 -7.29 -35.97 -18.49
N GLY A 628 -7.14 -34.71 -18.94
CA GLY A 628 -6.38 -34.36 -20.12
C GLY A 628 -6.93 -34.89 -21.44
N ILE A 629 -8.14 -35.43 -21.51
CA ILE A 629 -8.75 -35.96 -22.74
C ILE A 629 -10.08 -35.26 -23.02
N ILE A 630 -10.22 -34.78 -24.26
CA ILE A 630 -11.45 -34.19 -24.78
C ILE A 630 -11.58 -34.45 -26.28
N SER A 631 -12.79 -34.34 -26.82
CA SER A 631 -13.04 -34.47 -28.26
C SER A 631 -13.70 -33.21 -28.81
N LEU A 632 -13.20 -32.74 -29.95
CA LEU A 632 -13.83 -31.74 -30.80
C LEU A 632 -14.56 -32.47 -31.93
N ILE A 633 -15.86 -32.21 -32.07
CA ILE A 633 -16.68 -32.76 -33.16
C ILE A 633 -16.83 -31.67 -34.21
N LYS A 634 -16.36 -31.93 -35.43
CA LYS A 634 -16.53 -31.03 -36.59
C LYS A 634 -17.54 -31.64 -37.56
N PRO A 635 -18.79 -31.15 -37.62
CA PRO A 635 -19.77 -31.57 -38.62
C PRO A 635 -19.31 -31.26 -40.06
N ASN A 636 -19.69 -32.11 -41.02
CA ASN A 636 -19.28 -31.98 -42.43
C ASN A 636 -19.66 -30.64 -43.08
N GLU A 637 -20.78 -30.06 -42.65
CA GLU A 637 -21.35 -28.84 -43.22
C GLU A 637 -20.80 -27.55 -42.58
N THR A 638 -19.82 -27.68 -41.69
CA THR A 638 -19.27 -26.57 -40.91
C THR A 638 -17.78 -26.33 -41.19
N GLU A 639 -17.34 -25.10 -40.95
CA GLU A 639 -15.93 -24.72 -40.97
C GLU A 639 -15.49 -24.31 -39.56
N VAL A 640 -14.28 -24.69 -39.13
CA VAL A 640 -13.74 -24.27 -37.84
C VAL A 640 -13.05 -22.92 -38.02
N LEU A 641 -13.49 -21.91 -37.29
CA LEU A 641 -12.93 -20.56 -37.34
C LEU A 641 -11.73 -20.41 -36.39
N ASP A 642 -11.90 -20.86 -35.14
CA ASP A 642 -10.84 -20.91 -34.13
C ASP A 642 -11.08 -22.15 -33.24
N ALA A 643 -10.01 -22.68 -32.67
CA ALA A 643 -10.04 -23.73 -31.67
C ALA A 643 -8.87 -23.56 -30.71
N LYS A 644 -9.11 -23.65 -29.41
CA LYS A 644 -8.11 -23.51 -28.35
C LYS A 644 -8.49 -24.33 -27.13
N ILE A 645 -7.49 -24.67 -26.32
CA ILE A 645 -7.70 -25.26 -25.01
C ILE A 645 -7.19 -24.32 -23.92
N THR A 646 -7.89 -24.25 -22.80
CA THR A 646 -7.37 -23.67 -21.56
C THR A 646 -6.78 -24.81 -20.72
N SER A 647 -5.54 -24.68 -20.27
CA SER A 647 -4.88 -25.69 -19.45
C SER A 647 -4.95 -25.31 -17.98
N TYR A 648 -5.51 -26.19 -17.15
CA TYR A 648 -5.41 -26.10 -15.70
C TYR A 648 -4.40 -27.13 -15.19
N SER A 649 -3.16 -26.68 -15.03
CA SER A 649 -1.97 -27.50 -14.79
C SER A 649 -1.54 -27.57 -13.32
N GLY A 650 -2.05 -26.67 -12.46
CA GLY A 650 -1.77 -26.67 -11.02
C GLY A 650 -0.30 -26.45 -10.73
N ASP A 651 0.34 -27.41 -10.05
CA ASP A 651 1.78 -27.39 -9.71
C ASP A 651 2.68 -27.92 -10.85
N TYR A 652 2.10 -28.26 -12.00
CA TYR A 652 2.81 -28.80 -13.17
C TYR A 652 2.81 -27.78 -14.33
N TRP A 653 3.63 -28.02 -15.35
CA TRP A 653 3.64 -27.25 -16.60
C TRP A 653 2.79 -27.95 -17.67
N THR A 654 2.02 -27.22 -18.49
CA THR A 654 1.48 -27.80 -19.73
C THR A 654 2.61 -28.24 -20.63
N SER A 655 2.63 -29.55 -20.88
CA SER A 655 3.82 -30.24 -21.35
C SER A 655 3.68 -30.67 -22.81
N LEU A 656 2.55 -31.26 -23.17
CA LEU A 656 2.29 -31.78 -24.51
C LEU A 656 0.80 -31.71 -24.84
N VAL A 657 0.46 -31.24 -26.04
CA VAL A 657 -0.88 -31.37 -26.61
C VAL A 657 -0.79 -32.16 -27.90
N VAL A 658 -1.55 -33.24 -27.98
CA VAL A 658 -1.64 -34.11 -29.15
C VAL A 658 -3.06 -34.11 -29.67
N LEU A 659 -3.22 -33.96 -30.98
CA LEU A 659 -4.48 -34.13 -31.68
C LEU A 659 -4.44 -35.40 -32.53
N THR A 660 -5.49 -36.21 -32.43
CA THR A 660 -5.67 -37.45 -33.18
C THR A 660 -7.06 -37.47 -33.80
N ASN A 661 -7.13 -37.72 -35.10
CA ASN A 661 -8.39 -37.81 -35.85
C ASN A 661 -8.44 -39.13 -36.65
N SER A 662 -9.59 -39.40 -37.26
CA SER A 662 -9.89 -40.64 -38.02
C SER A 662 -8.97 -40.92 -39.23
N THR A 663 -8.18 -39.94 -39.67
CA THR A 663 -7.26 -40.07 -40.83
C THR A 663 -5.82 -40.48 -40.46
N SER A 664 -5.55 -40.73 -39.16
CA SER A 664 -4.33 -41.28 -38.54
C SER A 664 -2.95 -40.67 -38.88
N LYS A 665 -2.51 -39.77 -37.98
CA LYS A 665 -1.22 -39.79 -37.25
C LYS A 665 -1.40 -38.87 -36.04
N ASN A 666 -0.92 -39.27 -34.86
CA ASN A 666 -0.88 -38.37 -33.70
C ASN A 666 -0.09 -37.11 -34.07
N ARG A 667 -0.73 -35.95 -34.04
CA ARG A 667 -0.09 -34.67 -34.33
C ARG A 667 0.17 -33.95 -33.03
N THR A 668 1.44 -33.70 -32.76
CA THR A 668 1.84 -32.79 -31.68
C THR A 668 1.44 -31.37 -32.07
N ILE A 669 0.46 -30.82 -31.38
CA ILE A 669 0.02 -29.42 -31.51
C ILE A 669 0.97 -28.52 -30.73
N TYR A 670 1.34 -28.96 -29.53
CA TYR A 670 2.22 -28.23 -28.63
C TYR A 670 3.12 -29.21 -27.88
N ASN A 671 4.40 -28.87 -27.68
CA ASN A 671 5.34 -29.65 -26.87
C ASN A 671 6.37 -28.71 -26.26
N LEU A 672 6.26 -28.48 -24.95
CA LEU A 672 7.10 -27.53 -24.22
C LEU A 672 8.59 -27.90 -24.31
N SER A 673 8.92 -29.19 -24.25
CA SER A 673 10.31 -29.70 -24.28
C SER A 673 11.08 -29.41 -25.57
N ARG A 674 10.39 -28.99 -26.64
CA ARG A 674 11.06 -28.60 -27.89
C ARG A 674 11.66 -27.20 -27.83
N TYR A 675 11.25 -26.39 -26.87
CA TYR A 675 11.63 -24.98 -26.79
C TYR A 675 12.70 -24.73 -25.71
N GLY A 676 12.99 -25.71 -24.85
CA GLY A 676 13.94 -25.58 -23.73
C GLY A 676 13.43 -26.19 -22.41
N GLU A 677 14.11 -25.83 -21.31
CA GLU A 677 13.75 -26.24 -19.95
C GLU A 677 12.47 -25.54 -19.48
N TYR A 678 11.60 -26.27 -18.78
CA TYR A 678 10.23 -25.85 -18.51
C TYR A 678 10.21 -24.58 -17.63
N GLU A 679 11.10 -24.53 -16.64
CA GLU A 679 11.25 -23.42 -15.69
C GLU A 679 11.64 -22.09 -16.35
N ARG A 680 12.23 -22.13 -17.55
CA ARG A 680 12.62 -20.93 -18.29
C ARG A 680 11.56 -20.40 -19.23
N LEU A 681 10.58 -21.22 -19.58
CA LEU A 681 9.71 -20.98 -20.73
C LEU A 681 8.29 -20.53 -20.39
N GLY A 682 7.80 -20.85 -19.20
CA GLY A 682 6.36 -20.69 -18.97
C GLY A 682 5.58 -21.96 -19.31
N ASP A 683 4.35 -21.98 -18.85
CA ASP A 683 3.23 -22.85 -19.09
C ASP A 683 2.13 -22.00 -19.77
N PRO A 684 1.73 -22.36 -20.99
CA PRO A 684 0.67 -21.68 -21.68
C PRO A 684 -0.70 -21.97 -21.04
N PHE A 685 -1.29 -20.97 -20.38
CA PHE A 685 -2.67 -21.06 -19.90
C PHE A 685 -3.66 -21.30 -21.07
N ILE A 686 -3.38 -20.80 -22.27
CA ILE A 686 -4.17 -21.03 -23.49
C ILE A 686 -3.27 -21.58 -24.60
N ILE A 687 -3.71 -22.66 -25.26
CA ILE A 687 -3.04 -23.24 -26.42
C ILE A 687 -4.00 -23.26 -27.62
N SER A 688 -3.65 -22.53 -28.67
CA SER A 688 -4.38 -22.57 -29.94
C SER A 688 -4.13 -23.88 -30.70
N ILE A 689 -5.20 -24.45 -31.24
CA ILE A 689 -5.20 -25.62 -32.11
C ILE A 689 -5.34 -25.12 -33.55
N PRO A 690 -4.32 -25.29 -34.41
CA PRO A 690 -4.41 -24.85 -35.80
C PRO A 690 -5.57 -25.52 -36.54
N VAL A 691 -6.51 -24.72 -37.06
CA VAL A 691 -7.75 -25.20 -37.69
C VAL A 691 -7.51 -26.17 -38.86
N LYS A 692 -6.40 -26.01 -39.58
CA LYS A 692 -5.98 -26.89 -40.68
C LYS A 692 -5.73 -28.36 -40.27
N TYR A 693 -5.57 -28.63 -38.97
CA TYR A 693 -5.37 -29.98 -38.45
C TYR A 693 -6.65 -30.65 -37.96
N ILE A 694 -7.76 -29.91 -37.90
CA ILE A 694 -9.07 -30.42 -37.47
C ILE A 694 -9.79 -31.01 -38.69
N ALA A 695 -9.97 -32.33 -38.68
CA ALA A 695 -10.67 -33.05 -39.74
C ALA A 695 -12.17 -33.12 -39.48
N ASN A 696 -12.96 -33.47 -40.50
CA ASN A 696 -14.38 -33.75 -40.30
C ASN A 696 -14.59 -34.96 -39.39
N GLY A 697 -15.63 -34.92 -38.56
CA GLY A 697 -15.92 -35.93 -37.54
C GLY A 697 -15.20 -35.64 -36.22
N THR A 698 -14.86 -36.71 -35.49
CA THR A 698 -14.28 -36.62 -34.14
C THR A 698 -12.76 -36.40 -34.18
N ASN A 699 -12.31 -35.37 -33.46
CA ASN A 699 -10.90 -35.07 -33.24
C ASN A 699 -10.61 -35.17 -31.74
N ASN A 700 -9.86 -36.19 -31.34
CA ASN A 700 -9.47 -36.39 -29.95
C ASN A 700 -8.25 -35.54 -29.63
N ILE A 701 -8.28 -34.88 -28.49
CA ILE A 701 -7.21 -34.02 -28.00
C ILE A 701 -6.75 -34.58 -26.67
N THR A 702 -5.45 -34.80 -26.56
CA THR A 702 -4.78 -35.22 -25.32
C THR A 702 -3.86 -34.10 -24.86
N LEU A 703 -4.14 -33.58 -23.67
CA LEU A 703 -3.39 -32.59 -22.91
C LEU A 703 -2.62 -33.32 -21.80
N MET A 704 -1.30 -33.15 -21.79
CA MET A 704 -0.41 -33.66 -20.76
C MET A 704 0.25 -32.51 -20.02
N ILE A 705 0.41 -32.69 -18.72
CA ILE A 705 1.11 -31.78 -17.81
C ILE A 705 2.35 -32.48 -17.27
N GLY A 706 3.35 -31.76 -16.77
CA GLY A 706 4.54 -32.39 -16.20
C GLY A 706 5.50 -31.44 -15.52
N LEU A 707 6.35 -31.97 -14.64
CA LEU A 707 7.43 -31.22 -13.98
C LEU A 707 8.67 -31.08 -14.88
N GLY A 708 8.72 -31.83 -15.98
CA GLY A 708 9.80 -31.83 -16.97
C GLY A 708 9.48 -32.78 -18.12
N LYS A 709 10.35 -32.82 -19.13
CA LYS A 709 10.17 -33.63 -20.34
C LYS A 709 9.91 -35.12 -20.05
N ASP A 710 10.58 -35.66 -19.04
CA ASP A 710 10.54 -37.10 -18.71
C ASP A 710 9.52 -37.43 -17.60
N ASN A 711 8.83 -36.42 -17.05
CA ASN A 711 7.86 -36.59 -15.97
C ASN A 711 6.51 -35.97 -16.38
N GLN A 712 5.83 -36.64 -17.31
CA GLN A 712 4.54 -36.22 -17.85
C GLN A 712 3.40 -37.11 -17.33
N THR A 713 2.26 -36.48 -17.02
CA THR A 713 0.99 -37.14 -16.70
C THR A 713 -0.15 -36.47 -17.47
N LEU A 714 -1.34 -37.07 -17.44
CA LEU A 714 -2.53 -36.48 -18.07
C LEU A 714 -2.97 -35.21 -17.30
N GLY A 715 -3.46 -34.22 -18.04
CA GLY A 715 -3.93 -32.94 -17.49
C GLY A 715 -5.20 -33.02 -16.63
N SER A 716 -5.68 -31.88 -16.11
CA SER A 716 -6.90 -31.83 -15.28
C SER A 716 -8.19 -31.87 -16.11
N ASN A 717 -9.28 -32.34 -15.49
CA ASN A 717 -10.66 -32.18 -15.97
C ASN A 717 -11.15 -30.72 -15.94
N ASP A 718 -10.49 -29.86 -15.17
CA ASP A 718 -10.81 -28.43 -15.06
C ASP A 718 -10.37 -27.62 -16.30
N SER A 719 -9.61 -28.25 -17.19
CA SER A 719 -9.25 -27.70 -18.50
C SER A 719 -10.49 -27.60 -19.39
N LYS A 720 -10.47 -26.68 -20.36
CA LYS A 720 -11.60 -26.47 -21.29
C LYS A 720 -11.15 -26.47 -22.74
N LEU A 721 -12.01 -26.97 -23.62
CA LEU A 721 -11.88 -26.80 -25.06
C LEU A 721 -12.88 -25.73 -25.50
N ILE A 722 -12.40 -24.74 -26.23
CA ILE A 722 -13.21 -23.66 -26.78
C ILE A 722 -12.97 -23.64 -28.29
N TYR A 723 -14.02 -23.73 -29.09
CA TYR A 723 -13.90 -23.64 -30.55
C TYR A 723 -15.13 -22.99 -31.16
N SER A 724 -14.91 -22.29 -32.27
CA SER A 724 -15.97 -21.60 -33.01
C SER A 724 -16.16 -22.26 -34.37
N LEU A 725 -17.41 -22.54 -34.71
CA LEU A 725 -17.82 -23.09 -35.99
C LEU A 725 -18.55 -22.02 -36.81
N LYS A 726 -18.23 -21.90 -38.09
CA LYS A 726 -19.10 -21.28 -39.08
C LYS A 726 -20.17 -22.29 -39.48
N VAL A 727 -21.43 -21.94 -39.23
CA VAL A 727 -22.59 -22.80 -39.42
C VAL A 727 -23.52 -22.21 -40.49
N PRO A 728 -24.04 -23.02 -41.44
CA PRO A 728 -25.01 -22.58 -42.42
C PRO A 728 -26.42 -22.46 -41.81
N GLY A 729 -26.81 -21.24 -41.44
CA GLY A 729 -28.09 -20.86 -40.84
C GLY A 729 -29.22 -20.49 -41.79
N PHE A 730 -29.19 -20.93 -43.06
CA PHE A 730 -30.32 -20.72 -43.96
C PHE A 730 -31.41 -21.80 -43.79
N VAL A 731 -32.64 -21.37 -43.59
CA VAL A 731 -33.84 -22.23 -43.66
C VAL A 731 -34.75 -21.71 -44.77
N GLY A 732 -35.30 -22.61 -45.59
CA GLY A 732 -36.17 -22.25 -46.72
C GLY A 732 -37.52 -21.65 -46.29
N TYR A 733 -38.40 -21.40 -47.25
CA TYR A 733 -39.76 -20.96 -46.96
C TYR A 733 -40.56 -22.06 -46.21
N GLY A 734 -41.24 -21.66 -45.14
CA GLY A 734 -42.15 -22.51 -44.38
C GLY A 734 -43.56 -22.54 -44.96
N SER A 735 -44.51 -23.03 -44.15
CA SER A 735 -45.94 -23.01 -44.47
C SER A 735 -46.49 -21.58 -44.61
N VAL A 736 -47.71 -21.44 -45.13
CA VAL A 736 -48.42 -20.15 -45.14
C VAL A 736 -49.06 -19.94 -43.76
N PHE A 737 -48.82 -18.78 -43.16
CA PHE A 737 -49.34 -18.39 -41.85
C PHE A 737 -50.27 -17.18 -41.96
N ASN A 738 -51.18 -17.03 -40.98
CA ASN A 738 -52.17 -15.96 -40.98
C ASN A 738 -51.57 -14.64 -40.49
N THR A 739 -50.48 -14.70 -39.73
CA THR A 739 -49.77 -13.52 -39.23
C THR A 739 -48.28 -13.59 -39.55
N SER A 740 -47.62 -12.42 -39.62
CA SER A 740 -46.17 -12.35 -39.74
C SER A 740 -45.45 -12.89 -38.52
N GLU A 741 -46.09 -12.90 -37.34
CA GLU A 741 -45.47 -13.36 -36.10
C GLU A 741 -45.39 -14.89 -36.05
N GLU A 742 -46.47 -15.58 -36.45
CA GLU A 742 -46.47 -17.05 -36.64
C GLU A 742 -45.41 -17.49 -37.66
N ALA A 743 -45.24 -16.75 -38.76
CA ALA A 743 -44.23 -17.04 -39.76
C ALA A 743 -42.78 -16.84 -39.26
N LYS A 744 -42.55 -15.86 -38.37
CA LYS A 744 -41.24 -15.65 -37.73
C LYS A 744 -40.92 -16.77 -36.77
N GLU A 745 -41.88 -17.13 -35.92
CA GLU A 745 -41.72 -18.19 -34.93
C GLU A 745 -41.44 -19.54 -35.59
N ASP A 746 -42.15 -19.88 -36.66
CA ASP A 746 -41.84 -21.06 -37.48
C ASP A 746 -40.41 -21.04 -38.05
N ALA A 747 -39.96 -19.89 -38.57
CA ALA A 747 -38.62 -19.77 -39.12
C ALA A 747 -37.52 -19.88 -38.05
N ILE A 748 -37.76 -19.36 -36.85
CA ILE A 748 -36.85 -19.51 -35.69
C ILE A 748 -36.78 -20.96 -35.27
N ASN A 749 -37.92 -21.62 -35.06
CA ASN A 749 -37.97 -23.02 -34.66
C ASN A 749 -37.28 -23.95 -35.67
N ARG A 750 -37.50 -23.75 -36.97
CA ARG A 750 -36.81 -24.51 -38.02
C ARG A 750 -35.31 -24.24 -38.07
N LEU A 751 -34.88 -23.01 -37.74
CA LEU A 751 -33.47 -22.66 -37.66
C LEU A 751 -32.80 -23.32 -36.44
N GLU A 752 -33.44 -23.27 -35.28
CA GLU A 752 -32.99 -23.96 -34.06
C GLU A 752 -32.90 -25.47 -34.28
N GLU A 753 -33.93 -26.08 -34.88
CA GLU A 753 -33.95 -27.51 -35.21
C GLU A 753 -32.83 -27.88 -36.20
N LYS A 754 -32.61 -27.07 -37.24
CA LYS A 754 -31.52 -27.29 -38.19
C LYS A 754 -30.16 -27.23 -37.50
N ILE A 755 -29.94 -26.24 -36.63
CA ILE A 755 -28.67 -26.08 -35.93
C ILE A 755 -28.45 -27.21 -34.93
N TYR A 756 -29.50 -27.66 -34.24
CA TYR A 756 -29.46 -28.85 -33.40
C TYR A 756 -29.10 -30.10 -34.22
N ASN A 757 -29.70 -30.29 -35.40
CA ASN A 757 -29.39 -31.42 -36.26
C ASN A 757 -27.94 -31.40 -36.79
N ILE A 758 -27.35 -30.21 -36.98
CA ILE A 758 -25.96 -30.06 -37.44
C ILE A 758 -24.97 -30.25 -36.28
N THR A 759 -25.24 -29.66 -35.11
CA THR A 759 -24.24 -29.49 -34.04
C THR A 759 -24.51 -30.33 -32.79
N GLY A 760 -25.74 -30.86 -32.64
CA GLY A 760 -26.22 -31.52 -31.43
C GLY A 760 -26.44 -30.58 -30.24
N GLN A 761 -26.31 -29.26 -30.44
CA GLN A 761 -26.44 -28.25 -29.39
C GLN A 761 -27.84 -27.64 -29.40
N ASN A 762 -28.49 -27.60 -28.24
CA ASN A 762 -29.69 -26.81 -28.05
C ASN A 762 -29.30 -25.34 -27.95
N ILE A 763 -29.86 -24.52 -28.82
CA ILE A 763 -29.64 -23.08 -28.85
C ILE A 763 -30.98 -22.36 -28.67
N SER A 764 -30.93 -21.14 -28.15
CA SER A 764 -32.09 -20.25 -28.11
C SER A 764 -31.77 -18.95 -28.84
N VAL A 765 -32.65 -18.54 -29.72
CA VAL A 765 -32.55 -17.28 -30.47
C VAL A 765 -33.14 -16.14 -29.64
N LEU A 766 -32.30 -15.22 -29.12
CA LEU A 766 -32.65 -14.37 -27.98
C LEU A 766 -33.10 -12.93 -28.30
N ARG A 767 -32.78 -12.35 -29.47
CA ARG A 767 -33.24 -10.98 -29.85
C ARG A 767 -33.51 -10.82 -31.34
N ILE A 768 -34.60 -10.12 -31.68
CA ILE A 768 -34.92 -9.65 -33.04
C ILE A 768 -34.92 -8.11 -33.03
N ASP A 769 -34.10 -7.49 -33.88
CA ASP A 769 -34.11 -6.04 -34.09
C ASP A 769 -35.19 -5.68 -35.12
N THR A 770 -36.28 -5.08 -34.63
CA THR A 770 -37.49 -4.79 -35.41
C THR A 770 -37.28 -3.76 -36.52
N ASN A 771 -36.19 -2.98 -36.48
CA ASN A 771 -35.89 -1.96 -37.49
C ASN A 771 -35.13 -2.50 -38.70
N THR A 772 -34.55 -3.70 -38.63
CA THR A 772 -33.68 -4.23 -39.70
C THR A 772 -34.03 -5.66 -40.17
N ASN A 773 -35.03 -6.31 -39.56
CA ASN A 773 -35.30 -7.76 -39.74
C ASN A 773 -34.05 -8.63 -39.48
N ILE A 774 -33.19 -8.20 -38.56
CA ILE A 774 -31.97 -8.93 -38.19
C ILE A 774 -32.13 -9.47 -36.76
N ILE A 775 -31.94 -10.78 -36.63
CA ILE A 775 -31.82 -11.51 -35.37
C ILE A 775 -30.39 -11.30 -34.86
N ARG A 776 -30.26 -10.88 -33.60
CA ARG A 776 -28.98 -10.73 -32.90
C ARG A 776 -28.93 -11.73 -31.73
N GLY A 777 -27.88 -12.54 -31.67
CA GLY A 777 -27.60 -13.39 -30.52
C GLY A 777 -28.26 -14.77 -30.59
N ILE A 778 -27.48 -15.74 -31.08
CA ILE A 778 -27.68 -17.18 -30.86
C ILE A 778 -26.72 -17.55 -29.73
N GLY A 779 -27.23 -17.97 -28.57
CA GLY A 779 -26.41 -18.10 -27.37
C GLY A 779 -26.41 -19.49 -26.75
N THR A 780 -25.22 -19.92 -26.30
CA THR A 780 -25.02 -20.45 -24.94
C THR A 780 -23.99 -19.67 -24.10
N LEU A 781 -23.15 -18.78 -24.67
CA LEU A 781 -22.58 -17.57 -24.00
C LEU A 781 -21.74 -16.71 -24.99
N SER A 782 -21.97 -15.40 -24.97
CA SER A 782 -21.19 -14.25 -25.48
C SER A 782 -20.46 -14.31 -26.85
N ASN A 783 -21.22 -14.21 -27.96
CA ASN A 783 -20.87 -13.31 -29.07
C ASN A 783 -22.10 -13.09 -29.97
N THR A 784 -22.36 -11.85 -30.39
CA THR A 784 -23.56 -11.53 -31.20
C THR A 784 -23.31 -11.80 -32.68
N SER A 785 -23.81 -12.91 -33.20
CA SER A 785 -23.92 -13.14 -34.64
C SER A 785 -25.19 -12.49 -35.21
N LEU A 786 -25.11 -11.97 -36.45
CA LEU A 786 -26.23 -11.35 -37.19
C LEU A 786 -26.88 -12.40 -38.11
N VAL A 787 -28.15 -12.73 -37.90
CA VAL A 787 -28.94 -13.57 -38.83
C VAL A 787 -30.07 -12.72 -39.41
N LYS A 788 -30.15 -12.58 -40.74
CA LYS A 788 -31.20 -11.77 -41.39
C LYS A 788 -32.43 -12.63 -41.70
N LEU A 789 -33.58 -12.28 -41.15
CA LEU A 789 -34.85 -12.92 -41.44
C LEU A 789 -35.50 -12.26 -42.67
N VAL A 790 -35.82 -13.03 -43.71
CA VAL A 790 -36.51 -12.55 -44.90
C VAL A 790 -37.82 -13.31 -45.04
N TYR A 791 -38.94 -12.63 -44.80
CA TYR A 791 -40.27 -13.14 -45.11
C TYR A 791 -40.90 -12.29 -46.21
N SER A 792 -41.53 -12.94 -47.17
CA SER A 792 -42.28 -12.27 -48.25
C SER A 792 -43.77 -12.55 -48.06
N LYS A 793 -44.59 -11.50 -48.05
CA LYS A 793 -46.04 -11.64 -48.15
C LYS A 793 -46.36 -12.11 -49.57
N LYS A 794 -46.99 -13.27 -49.70
CA LYS A 794 -47.50 -13.72 -51.00
C LYS A 794 -48.80 -12.99 -51.33
#